data_AF-A0A349UQ54-F1
#
_entry.id   AF-A0A349UQ54-F1
#
_cell.length_a   1.000
_cell.length_b   1.000
_cell.length_c   1.000
_cell.angle_alpha   90.00
_cell.angle_beta   90.00
_cell.angle_gamma   90.00
#
_symmetry.space_group_name_H-M   'P 1'
#
loop_
_entity.id
_entity.type
_entity.pdbx_description
1 polymer ?
#
loop_
_entity_poly.entity_id
_entity_poly.type
_entity_poly.pdbx_seq_one_letter_code
_entity_poly.pdbx_strand_id
1 'polypeptide(L)'
;LKMKPDDKLAFGYELTDDFGVAEASLLVSVDGRKQPDRPLDLTAAKGGAARLVGAAALDLGEMDLSGARTVTFQLRARDRLPAPQGPQEALSEQYTIELDVKAISRAESVLLAQELHIRQELERILAELTDVKKDTSTVRRQAEQIAARYQEAEKAGDKGLMAKLSAAGTKAAIAIAGQVDGITTRLRATTSRTRDLAAFVTEGTYAGMAPRLTDLADNHIAKAETLAVQLKLAEDVKARGAYADESDFQVDRSIAIVKELLQDFDGMTELVRKALKFEELSDTQKDLAEMVREAATAPAEFDLEKWRKEQQEVAKDLAGEMKKDPQAAAEQFKKDSEKAKDLAAEAAQLAEKQTETMEQTKKLEELKKIDEELKDVAKRQKELSEKAAAQPKTAEQAKPMASAAKDIEAGRLPEAVEKQVGAEKALDQSGQKPMAQEQADLRKETAELMAKRGELAEALRQEQLARLAAEQKSLASEIGRLSDQVKTESPQQDRSDTQAARAAAEAAEQLAKAEVPQAAQSAQQASQNMQQLAKNLAQQAQAATQQPPAQPQGEQPAGEKPTPEQLSQKAGDLSDKQEKLAEKIDQLAKKDAAELLAAEQAQLAQEAAELAADAALVSQHGQDMGLTPEAQKQAEQAAGQAAEAKQSAASAAEQMKGEAKGQQPAQVPGQPMAAQPQPGAPGQPSEPGPGPGTPMPGPTGTQQAAAQKLQETSKSLQELGKMLAQAAENAPQGSPEAPALAEAFENAEQAAQNASPSAAQQAAAMLAALAASAAQQAQAAGTNPFGLPGEGMPMPMMGTGDGGTKMQPTILSRAELQKMGISAVDWTLLKGELKDEILQAAAESGPKEYRRYVREYFRILSKKAAQQPEKAPK
;
A
#
# COMPACT_ATOMS: atom_id res chain seq x y z
N LEU A 1 -26.47 -23.37 -16.04
CA LEU A 1 -25.65 -22.14 -15.81
C LEU A 1 -25.87 -21.21 -17.00
N LYS A 2 -25.86 -19.88 -16.83
CA LYS A 2 -25.90 -18.93 -17.97
C LYS A 2 -24.54 -18.25 -18.10
N MET A 3 -23.99 -18.18 -19.32
CA MET A 3 -22.66 -17.61 -19.61
C MET A 3 -22.67 -16.98 -21.00
N LYS A 4 -21.76 -16.05 -21.25
CA LYS A 4 -21.48 -15.59 -22.62
C LYS A 4 -20.73 -16.69 -23.42
N PRO A 5 -20.73 -16.65 -24.76
CA PRO A 5 -19.99 -17.62 -25.59
C PRO A 5 -18.46 -17.52 -25.50
N ASP A 6 -17.92 -16.40 -25.05
CA ASP A 6 -16.50 -16.09 -24.89
C ASP A 6 -15.97 -16.36 -23.46
N ASP A 7 -16.87 -16.62 -22.49
CA ASP A 7 -16.51 -16.83 -21.09
C ASP A 7 -15.67 -18.11 -20.85
N LYS A 8 -14.82 -18.07 -19.82
CA LYS A 8 -14.09 -19.25 -19.33
C LYS A 8 -14.74 -19.79 -18.05
N LEU A 9 -15.03 -21.09 -18.02
CA LEU A 9 -15.56 -21.77 -16.83
C LEU A 9 -14.47 -22.58 -16.12
N ALA A 10 -13.89 -22.02 -15.07
CA ALA A 10 -13.05 -22.78 -14.14
C ALA A 10 -13.91 -23.76 -13.31
N PHE A 11 -13.46 -25.00 -13.16
CA PHE A 11 -14.07 -26.02 -12.32
C PHE A 11 -13.01 -26.88 -11.60
N GLY A 12 -13.27 -27.19 -10.33
CA GLY A 12 -12.53 -28.22 -9.60
C GLY A 12 -13.07 -29.61 -9.95
N TYR A 13 -12.21 -30.63 -9.87
CA TYR A 13 -12.60 -32.02 -10.02
C TYR A 13 -11.90 -32.92 -9.00
N GLU A 14 -12.62 -33.93 -8.53
CA GLU A 14 -12.08 -35.01 -7.69
C GLU A 14 -12.38 -36.35 -8.36
N LEU A 15 -11.32 -37.15 -8.55
CA LEU A 15 -11.38 -38.50 -9.07
C LEU A 15 -10.88 -39.46 -7.99
N THR A 16 -11.64 -40.52 -7.72
CA THR A 16 -11.25 -41.56 -6.77
C THR A 16 -11.47 -42.92 -7.43
N ASP A 17 -10.45 -43.78 -7.37
CA ASP A 17 -10.43 -45.09 -8.02
C ASP A 17 -9.47 -46.03 -7.24
N ASP A 18 -9.80 -47.32 -7.08
CA ASP A 18 -9.02 -48.27 -6.29
C ASP A 18 -7.82 -48.89 -7.05
N PHE A 19 -7.82 -48.84 -8.38
CA PHE A 19 -6.69 -49.22 -9.24
C PHE A 19 -5.87 -48.00 -9.72
N GLY A 20 -6.36 -46.79 -9.46
CA GLY A 20 -5.74 -45.51 -9.75
C GLY A 20 -6.05 -45.01 -11.16
N VAL A 21 -6.20 -43.68 -11.29
CA VAL A 21 -6.58 -43.04 -12.55
C VAL A 21 -5.46 -43.13 -13.60
N ALA A 22 -5.78 -43.64 -14.79
CA ALA A 22 -4.91 -43.67 -15.96
C ALA A 22 -5.06 -42.40 -16.80
N GLU A 23 -6.30 -42.01 -17.09
CA GLU A 23 -6.65 -40.94 -18.02
C GLU A 23 -7.88 -40.18 -17.47
N ALA A 24 -7.92 -38.86 -17.68
CA ALA A 24 -9.13 -38.08 -17.49
C ALA A 24 -9.30 -37.13 -18.68
N SER A 25 -10.55 -36.96 -19.12
CA SER A 25 -10.90 -36.17 -20.29
C SER A 25 -12.28 -35.54 -20.12
N LEU A 26 -12.40 -34.28 -20.50
CA LEU A 26 -13.66 -33.57 -20.56
C LEU A 26 -14.38 -33.89 -21.87
N LEU A 27 -15.54 -34.55 -21.77
CA LEU A 27 -16.47 -34.74 -22.87
C LEU A 27 -17.30 -33.47 -22.99
N VAL A 28 -17.31 -32.83 -24.16
CA VAL A 28 -18.14 -31.63 -24.40
C VAL A 28 -19.09 -31.88 -25.57
N SER A 29 -20.29 -31.30 -25.52
CA SER A 29 -21.25 -31.32 -26.63
C SER A 29 -21.95 -29.98 -26.78
N VAL A 30 -22.01 -29.47 -28.01
CA VAL A 30 -22.63 -28.18 -28.37
C VAL A 30 -23.96 -28.46 -29.07
N ASP A 31 -25.08 -28.02 -28.49
CA ASP A 31 -26.45 -28.36 -28.92
C ASP A 31 -26.64 -29.86 -29.26
N GLY A 32 -26.07 -30.72 -28.41
CA GLY A 32 -26.12 -32.19 -28.53
C GLY A 32 -25.14 -32.80 -29.54
N ARG A 33 -24.35 -32.00 -30.27
CA ARG A 33 -23.26 -32.48 -31.13
C ARG A 33 -22.00 -32.67 -30.30
N LYS A 34 -21.46 -33.89 -30.26
CA LYS A 34 -20.21 -34.18 -29.54
C LYS A 34 -19.03 -33.45 -30.17
N GLN A 35 -18.22 -32.82 -29.33
CA GLN A 35 -16.92 -32.25 -29.67
C GLN A 35 -15.80 -33.26 -29.38
N PRO A 36 -14.57 -33.05 -29.87
CA PRO A 36 -13.41 -33.85 -29.48
C PRO A 36 -13.19 -33.84 -27.96
N ASP A 37 -12.83 -35.00 -27.40
CA ASP A 37 -12.54 -35.14 -25.98
C ASP A 37 -11.31 -34.28 -25.61
N ARG A 38 -11.44 -33.34 -24.66
CA ARG A 38 -10.32 -32.51 -24.19
C ARG A 38 -9.61 -33.22 -23.02
N PRO A 39 -8.36 -33.70 -23.15
CA PRO A 39 -7.66 -34.36 -22.05
C PRO A 39 -7.37 -33.38 -20.90
N LEU A 40 -7.42 -33.86 -19.66
CA LEU A 40 -7.03 -33.09 -18.49
C LEU A 40 -5.59 -33.42 -18.07
N ASP A 41 -4.86 -32.41 -17.62
CA ASP A 41 -3.51 -32.62 -17.10
C ASP A 41 -3.55 -33.31 -15.73
N LEU A 42 -2.95 -34.50 -15.65
CA LEU A 42 -2.81 -35.30 -14.44
C LEU A 42 -1.39 -35.24 -13.83
N THR A 43 -0.51 -34.34 -14.29
CA THR A 43 0.90 -34.26 -13.85
C THR A 43 1.10 -34.05 -12.34
N ALA A 44 0.11 -33.50 -11.64
CA ALA A 44 0.11 -33.43 -10.17
C ALA A 44 0.12 -34.82 -9.49
N ALA A 45 -0.44 -35.85 -10.13
CA ALA A 45 -0.58 -37.20 -9.59
C ALA A 45 0.59 -38.13 -9.95
N LYS A 46 1.82 -37.72 -9.62
CA LYS A 46 3.00 -38.59 -9.71
C LYS A 46 2.88 -39.78 -8.74
N GLY A 47 2.43 -40.93 -9.25
CA GLY A 47 2.40 -42.19 -8.51
C GLY A 47 1.16 -43.06 -8.71
N GLY A 48 0.14 -42.62 -9.47
CA GLY A 48 -1.10 -43.37 -9.61
C GLY A 48 -1.92 -43.37 -8.31
N ALA A 49 -2.06 -42.19 -7.70
CA ALA A 49 -2.81 -42.03 -6.46
C ALA A 49 -4.29 -42.45 -6.64
N ALA A 50 -4.80 -43.19 -5.65
CA ALA A 50 -6.20 -43.64 -5.60
C ALA A 50 -7.21 -42.49 -5.44
N ARG A 51 -6.73 -41.27 -5.14
CA ARG A 51 -7.50 -40.02 -5.12
C ARG A 51 -6.67 -38.93 -5.78
N LEU A 52 -7.30 -38.18 -6.68
CA LEU A 52 -6.71 -37.10 -7.45
C LEU A 52 -7.67 -35.91 -7.39
N VAL A 53 -7.17 -34.77 -6.91
CA VAL A 53 -7.91 -33.49 -6.91
C VAL A 53 -7.17 -32.54 -7.84
N GLY A 54 -7.91 -31.86 -8.71
CA GLY A 54 -7.36 -30.92 -9.67
C GLY A 54 -8.34 -29.79 -9.99
N ALA A 55 -7.86 -28.84 -10.80
CA ALA A 55 -8.67 -27.78 -11.38
C ALA A 55 -8.43 -27.72 -12.89
N ALA A 56 -9.46 -27.36 -13.63
CA ALA A 56 -9.41 -27.19 -15.08
C ALA A 56 -10.31 -26.02 -15.49
N ALA A 57 -10.14 -25.54 -16.73
CA ALA A 57 -11.00 -24.53 -17.33
C ALA A 57 -11.61 -25.05 -18.63
N LEU A 58 -12.93 -24.89 -18.77
CA LEU A 58 -13.61 -24.99 -20.05
C LEU A 58 -13.62 -23.58 -20.67
N ASP A 59 -12.69 -23.35 -21.58
CA ASP A 59 -12.68 -22.16 -22.44
C ASP A 59 -13.74 -22.32 -23.53
N LEU A 60 -14.74 -21.42 -23.53
CA LEU A 60 -15.82 -21.38 -24.52
C LEU A 60 -15.43 -20.58 -25.77
N GLY A 61 -14.56 -19.57 -25.64
CA GLY A 61 -14.08 -18.77 -26.78
C GLY A 61 -13.25 -19.60 -27.78
N GLU A 62 -12.54 -20.62 -27.29
CA GLU A 62 -11.87 -21.62 -28.14
C GLU A 62 -12.81 -22.62 -28.85
N MET A 63 -14.13 -22.44 -28.78
CA MET A 63 -15.12 -23.34 -29.40
C MET A 63 -15.91 -22.66 -30.51
N ASP A 64 -16.21 -23.40 -31.59
CA ASP A 64 -17.22 -22.94 -32.56
C ASP A 64 -18.62 -23.02 -31.93
N LEU A 65 -19.03 -21.90 -31.35
CA LEU A 65 -20.35 -21.69 -30.74
C LEU A 65 -21.28 -20.85 -31.63
N SER A 66 -20.98 -20.76 -32.93
CA SER A 66 -21.71 -19.96 -33.91
C SER A 66 -23.21 -20.31 -33.97
N GLY A 67 -24.04 -19.52 -33.29
CA GLY A 67 -25.48 -19.74 -33.18
C GLY A 67 -25.90 -20.87 -32.21
N ALA A 68 -24.96 -21.41 -31.44
CA ALA A 68 -25.24 -22.41 -30.41
C ALA A 68 -26.04 -21.82 -29.24
N ARG A 69 -26.87 -22.65 -28.60
CA ARG A 69 -27.68 -22.25 -27.43
C ARG A 69 -27.25 -22.92 -26.14
N THR A 70 -26.69 -24.12 -26.23
CA THR A 70 -26.31 -24.94 -25.08
C THR A 70 -24.97 -25.61 -25.29
N VAL A 71 -24.15 -25.59 -24.25
CA VAL A 71 -22.94 -26.41 -24.13
C VAL A 71 -23.13 -27.32 -22.94
N THR A 72 -22.99 -28.62 -23.14
CA THR A 72 -22.99 -29.59 -22.05
C THR A 72 -21.62 -30.20 -21.89
N PHE A 73 -21.16 -30.39 -20.67
CA PHE A 73 -19.89 -31.06 -20.39
C PHE A 73 -20.03 -32.13 -19.31
N GLN A 74 -19.17 -33.14 -19.39
CA GLN A 74 -19.12 -34.27 -18.48
C GLN A 74 -17.66 -34.75 -18.36
N LEU A 75 -17.21 -35.06 -17.15
CA LEU A 75 -15.89 -35.61 -16.92
C LEU A 75 -15.91 -37.12 -17.14
N ARG A 76 -14.99 -37.64 -17.96
CA ARG A 76 -14.69 -39.08 -18.09
C ARG A 76 -13.35 -39.37 -17.45
N ALA A 77 -13.29 -40.40 -16.62
CA ALA A 77 -12.05 -40.97 -16.10
C ALA A 77 -11.91 -42.44 -16.50
N ARG A 78 -10.67 -42.90 -16.69
CA ARG A 78 -10.33 -44.32 -16.89
C ARG A 78 -9.39 -44.80 -15.80
N ASP A 79 -9.60 -46.03 -15.31
CA ASP A 79 -8.69 -46.69 -14.37
C ASP A 79 -7.45 -47.27 -15.09
N ARG A 80 -6.54 -47.87 -14.31
CA ARG A 80 -5.33 -48.58 -14.80
C ARG A 80 -5.51 -50.10 -14.92
N LEU A 81 -6.73 -50.63 -14.89
CA LEU A 81 -6.97 -52.06 -14.79
C LEU A 81 -6.56 -52.77 -16.11
N PRO A 82 -5.64 -53.75 -16.06
CA PRO A 82 -5.20 -54.44 -17.27
C PRO A 82 -6.26 -55.40 -17.84
N ALA A 83 -6.11 -55.76 -19.11
CA ALA A 83 -6.89 -56.83 -19.74
C ALA A 83 -6.68 -58.17 -18.99
N PRO A 84 -7.70 -59.05 -18.88
CA PRO A 84 -8.90 -59.11 -19.71
C PRO A 84 -10.12 -58.34 -19.19
N GLN A 85 -10.14 -57.84 -17.95
CA GLN A 85 -11.22 -56.94 -17.50
C GLN A 85 -11.16 -55.59 -18.22
N GLY A 86 -9.93 -55.10 -18.47
CA GLY A 86 -9.67 -53.88 -19.24
C GLY A 86 -9.93 -52.60 -18.44
N PRO A 87 -9.52 -51.43 -18.97
CA PRO A 87 -9.71 -50.17 -18.27
C PRO A 87 -11.19 -49.87 -18.09
N GLN A 88 -11.63 -49.68 -16.86
CA GLN A 88 -13.01 -49.27 -16.58
C GLN A 88 -13.17 -47.77 -16.81
N GLU A 89 -14.35 -47.34 -17.25
CA GLU A 89 -14.67 -45.92 -17.44
C GLU A 89 -15.72 -45.47 -16.43
N ALA A 90 -15.46 -44.32 -15.80
CA ALA A 90 -16.42 -43.60 -14.97
C ALA A 90 -16.79 -42.25 -15.62
N LEU A 91 -18.04 -41.84 -15.46
CA LEU A 91 -18.56 -40.55 -15.92
C LEU A 91 -19.13 -39.76 -14.75
N SER A 92 -18.87 -38.45 -14.69
CA SER A 92 -19.52 -37.54 -13.74
C SER A 92 -20.99 -37.30 -14.07
N GLU A 93 -21.67 -36.49 -13.27
CA GLU A 93 -22.89 -35.82 -13.73
C GLU A 93 -22.62 -34.94 -14.95
N GLN A 94 -23.64 -34.74 -15.79
CA GLN A 94 -23.58 -33.88 -16.98
C GLN A 94 -24.08 -32.47 -16.62
N TYR A 95 -23.23 -31.47 -16.81
CA TYR A 95 -23.56 -30.07 -16.58
C TYR A 95 -24.02 -29.41 -17.88
N THR A 96 -24.95 -28.45 -17.78
CA THR A 96 -25.48 -27.69 -18.93
C THR A 96 -25.29 -26.19 -18.71
N ILE A 97 -24.63 -25.56 -19.69
CA ILE A 97 -24.45 -24.12 -19.86
C ILE A 97 -25.43 -23.68 -20.95
N GLU A 98 -26.28 -22.70 -20.63
CA GLU A 98 -27.08 -21.93 -21.59
C GLU A 98 -26.22 -20.74 -22.04
N LEU A 99 -26.01 -20.61 -23.35
CA LEU A 99 -25.28 -19.51 -23.94
C LEU A 99 -26.21 -18.31 -24.13
N ASP A 100 -25.85 -17.17 -23.58
CA ASP A 100 -26.60 -15.92 -23.67
C ASP A 100 -25.62 -14.76 -23.85
N VAL A 101 -25.60 -14.16 -25.03
CA VAL A 101 -24.71 -13.01 -25.36
C VAL A 101 -25.00 -11.80 -24.46
N LYS A 102 -26.16 -11.76 -23.78
CA LYS A 102 -26.53 -10.72 -22.81
C LYS A 102 -26.28 -11.14 -21.36
N ALA A 103 -25.65 -12.29 -21.11
CA ALA A 103 -25.17 -12.62 -19.78
C ALA A 103 -24.09 -11.61 -19.35
N ILE A 104 -24.06 -11.34 -18.04
CA ILE A 104 -22.90 -10.75 -17.38
C ILE A 104 -21.74 -11.75 -17.52
N SER A 105 -20.52 -11.27 -17.82
CA SER A 105 -19.38 -12.18 -17.99
C SER A 105 -19.11 -12.97 -16.71
N ARG A 106 -18.50 -14.15 -16.80
CA ARG A 106 -18.25 -14.98 -15.63
C ARG A 106 -17.32 -14.30 -14.64
N ALA A 107 -16.35 -13.53 -15.11
CA ALA A 107 -15.46 -12.71 -14.29
C ALA A 107 -16.26 -11.63 -13.54
N GLU A 108 -17.10 -10.85 -14.22
CA GLU A 108 -17.94 -9.82 -13.61
C GLU A 108 -18.97 -10.44 -12.64
N SER A 109 -19.55 -11.60 -12.98
CA SER A 109 -20.46 -12.34 -12.09
C SER A 109 -19.78 -12.85 -10.82
N VAL A 110 -18.51 -13.26 -10.88
CA VAL A 110 -17.74 -13.65 -9.69
C VAL A 110 -17.37 -12.42 -8.87
N LEU A 111 -16.96 -11.32 -9.53
CA LEU A 111 -16.67 -10.06 -8.84
C LEU A 111 -17.90 -9.52 -8.11
N LEU A 112 -19.07 -9.43 -8.76
CA LEU A 112 -20.32 -8.98 -8.13
C LEU A 112 -20.72 -9.85 -6.94
N ALA A 113 -20.42 -11.15 -6.96
CA ALA A 113 -20.67 -12.05 -5.83
C ALA A 113 -19.68 -11.81 -4.67
N GLN A 114 -18.39 -11.60 -4.96
CA GLN A 114 -17.40 -11.19 -3.97
C GLN A 114 -17.75 -9.83 -3.36
N GLU A 115 -18.09 -8.84 -4.20
CA GLU A 115 -18.48 -7.50 -3.80
C GLU A 115 -19.67 -7.52 -2.83
N LEU A 116 -20.73 -8.27 -3.18
CA LEU A 116 -21.91 -8.40 -2.35
C LEU A 116 -21.58 -9.06 -1.01
N HIS A 117 -20.72 -10.08 -1.00
CA HIS A 117 -20.31 -10.75 0.23
C HIS A 117 -19.49 -9.82 1.13
N ILE A 118 -18.50 -9.11 0.58
CA ILE A 118 -17.65 -8.17 1.33
C ILE A 118 -18.50 -7.05 1.92
N ARG A 119 -19.40 -6.43 1.13
CA ARG A 119 -20.32 -5.40 1.62
C ARG A 119 -21.20 -5.93 2.74
N GLN A 120 -21.82 -7.09 2.56
CA GLN A 120 -22.71 -7.68 3.58
C GLN A 120 -21.98 -7.97 4.89
N GLU A 121 -20.76 -8.52 4.85
CA GLU A 121 -20.00 -8.81 6.07
C GLU A 121 -19.50 -7.52 6.74
N LEU A 122 -19.07 -6.50 5.98
CA LEU A 122 -18.73 -5.17 6.52
C LEU A 122 -19.94 -4.47 7.18
N GLU A 123 -21.10 -4.44 6.51
CA GLU A 123 -22.35 -3.89 7.05
C GLU A 123 -22.79 -4.63 8.32
N ARG A 124 -22.59 -5.95 8.37
CA ARG A 124 -22.92 -6.80 9.52
C ARG A 124 -21.94 -6.60 10.69
N ILE A 125 -20.65 -6.42 10.42
CA ILE A 125 -19.64 -5.99 11.41
C ILE A 125 -20.02 -4.61 11.97
N LEU A 126 -20.38 -3.65 11.09
CA LEU A 126 -20.80 -2.31 11.49
C LEU A 126 -22.04 -2.34 12.39
N ALA A 127 -23.03 -3.16 12.06
CA ALA A 127 -24.24 -3.35 12.86
C ALA A 127 -23.94 -3.95 14.24
N GLU A 128 -23.12 -5.01 14.30
CA GLU A 128 -22.72 -5.64 15.57
C GLU A 128 -21.92 -4.68 16.46
N LEU A 129 -20.96 -3.94 15.91
CA LEU A 129 -20.22 -2.91 16.65
C LEU A 129 -21.14 -1.77 17.14
N THR A 130 -22.12 -1.35 16.31
CA THR A 130 -23.10 -0.32 16.68
C THR A 130 -24.02 -0.77 17.82
N ASP A 131 -24.36 -2.06 17.90
CA ASP A 131 -25.11 -2.62 19.03
C ASP A 131 -24.23 -2.78 20.27
N VAL A 132 -22.98 -3.24 20.11
CA VAL A 132 -22.00 -3.24 21.21
C VAL A 132 -21.82 -1.83 21.77
N LYS A 133 -21.76 -0.78 20.93
CA LYS A 133 -21.63 0.62 21.35
C LYS A 133 -22.77 1.09 22.26
N LYS A 134 -24.01 0.66 22.00
CA LYS A 134 -25.16 0.96 22.87
C LYS A 134 -25.00 0.33 24.25
N ASP A 135 -24.44 -0.86 24.30
CA ASP A 135 -24.21 -1.59 25.55
C ASP A 135 -22.98 -1.08 26.31
N THR A 136 -21.85 -0.80 25.65
CA THR A 136 -20.66 -0.20 26.28
C THR A 136 -20.99 1.16 26.87
N SER A 137 -21.65 2.04 26.11
CA SER A 137 -22.04 3.37 26.61
C SER A 137 -23.06 3.31 27.75
N THR A 138 -23.91 2.27 27.80
CA THR A 138 -24.80 2.02 28.94
C THR A 138 -24.00 1.61 30.18
N VAL A 139 -23.06 0.66 30.03
CA VAL A 139 -22.18 0.22 31.13
C VAL A 139 -21.28 1.34 31.62
N ARG A 140 -20.73 2.16 30.70
CA ARG A 140 -19.91 3.34 30.98
C ARG A 140 -20.65 4.34 31.86
N ARG A 141 -21.87 4.74 31.46
CA ARG A 141 -22.74 5.62 32.27
C ARG A 141 -23.06 5.05 33.65
N GLN A 142 -23.23 3.74 33.78
CA GLN A 142 -23.42 3.10 35.10
C GLN A 142 -22.15 3.18 35.95
N ALA A 143 -20.98 2.89 35.37
CA ALA A 143 -19.69 2.99 36.05
C ALA A 143 -19.37 4.43 36.50
N GLU A 144 -19.55 5.41 35.59
CA GLU A 144 -19.45 6.86 35.86
C GLU A 144 -20.33 7.27 37.06
N GLN A 145 -21.62 6.87 37.08
CA GLN A 145 -22.55 7.21 38.17
C GLN A 145 -22.16 6.61 39.53
N ILE A 146 -21.59 5.41 39.55
CA ILE A 146 -21.11 4.78 40.78
C ILE A 146 -19.83 5.48 41.26
N ALA A 147 -18.91 5.78 40.35
CA ALA A 147 -17.67 6.51 40.63
C ALA A 147 -17.93 7.92 41.18
N ALA A 148 -18.85 8.67 40.57
CA ALA A 148 -19.23 10.02 41.01
C ALA A 148 -19.78 10.00 42.45
N ARG A 149 -20.75 9.12 42.75
CA ARG A 149 -21.31 8.97 44.10
C ARG A 149 -20.26 8.55 45.12
N TYR A 150 -19.31 7.69 44.73
CA TYR A 150 -18.22 7.28 45.61
C TYR A 150 -17.30 8.46 45.95
N GLN A 151 -16.90 9.26 44.96
CA GLN A 151 -16.10 10.48 45.17
C GLN A 151 -16.83 11.54 46.02
N GLU A 152 -18.15 11.69 45.85
CA GLU A 152 -18.96 12.58 46.70
C GLU A 152 -18.95 12.13 48.17
N ALA A 153 -19.13 10.82 48.42
CA ALA A 153 -19.08 10.24 49.76
C ALA A 153 -17.68 10.32 50.40
N GLU A 154 -16.62 10.14 49.59
CA GLU A 154 -15.23 10.29 50.00
C GLU A 154 -14.91 11.75 50.40
N LYS A 155 -15.28 12.73 49.56
CA LYS A 155 -15.13 14.17 49.84
C LYS A 155 -15.92 14.61 51.08
N ALA A 156 -17.08 14.00 51.32
CA ALA A 156 -17.89 14.24 52.52
C ALA A 156 -17.35 13.54 53.79
N GLY A 157 -16.37 12.62 53.66
CA GLY A 157 -15.86 11.81 54.77
C GLY A 157 -16.86 10.78 55.31
N ASP A 158 -17.98 10.53 54.62
CA ASP A 158 -19.05 9.66 55.10
C ASP A 158 -18.70 8.18 54.85
N LYS A 159 -18.01 7.60 55.83
CA LYS A 159 -17.65 6.17 55.86
C LYS A 159 -18.88 5.25 55.80
N GLY A 160 -20.03 5.68 56.30
CA GLY A 160 -21.27 4.90 56.25
C GLY A 160 -21.88 4.88 54.85
N LEU A 161 -21.86 6.01 54.16
CA LEU A 161 -22.26 6.11 52.76
C LEU A 161 -21.27 5.37 51.85
N MET A 162 -19.95 5.50 52.05
CA MET A 162 -18.94 4.73 51.31
C MET A 162 -19.12 3.21 51.46
N ALA A 163 -19.41 2.71 52.68
CA ALA A 163 -19.70 1.29 52.88
C ALA A 163 -20.99 0.82 52.16
N LYS A 164 -22.05 1.65 52.18
CA LYS A 164 -23.29 1.38 51.44
C LYS A 164 -23.09 1.43 49.92
N LEU A 165 -22.32 2.40 49.42
CA LEU A 165 -21.98 2.54 48.00
C LEU A 165 -21.03 1.43 47.53
N SER A 166 -20.15 0.93 48.39
CA SER A 166 -19.36 -0.27 48.12
C SER A 166 -20.26 -1.50 47.94
N ALA A 167 -21.17 -1.78 48.89
CA ALA A 167 -22.11 -2.90 48.78
C ALA A 167 -23.10 -2.77 47.60
N ALA A 168 -23.62 -1.57 47.35
CA ALA A 168 -24.43 -1.28 46.17
C ALA A 168 -23.60 -1.39 44.87
N GLY A 169 -22.34 -0.99 44.92
CA GLY A 169 -21.33 -1.15 43.88
C GLY A 169 -21.03 -2.61 43.58
N THR A 170 -21.03 -3.51 44.57
CA THR A 170 -20.95 -4.97 44.36
C THR A 170 -22.19 -5.49 43.63
N LYS A 171 -23.40 -5.03 44.00
CA LYS A 171 -24.63 -5.43 43.30
C LYS A 171 -24.65 -4.91 41.85
N ALA A 172 -24.22 -3.67 41.64
CA ALA A 172 -24.05 -3.10 40.31
C ALA A 172 -22.93 -3.78 39.52
N ALA A 173 -21.85 -4.24 40.17
CA ALA A 173 -20.79 -5.03 39.55
C ALA A 173 -21.33 -6.30 38.92
N ILE A 174 -22.23 -7.00 39.62
CA ILE A 174 -22.86 -8.23 39.12
C ILE A 174 -23.74 -7.94 37.90
N ALA A 175 -24.48 -6.82 37.89
CA ALA A 175 -25.28 -6.40 36.74
C ALA A 175 -24.39 -6.00 35.54
N ILE A 176 -23.37 -5.18 35.78
CA ILE A 176 -22.37 -4.77 34.79
C ILE A 176 -21.66 -6.01 34.22
N ALA A 177 -21.23 -6.96 35.05
CA ALA A 177 -20.55 -8.18 34.61
C ALA A 177 -21.41 -8.99 33.63
N GLY A 178 -22.73 -9.10 33.85
CA GLY A 178 -23.65 -9.75 32.91
C GLY A 178 -23.78 -9.02 31.57
N GLN A 179 -23.80 -7.69 31.57
CA GLN A 179 -23.78 -6.89 30.33
C GLN A 179 -22.43 -7.02 29.61
N VAL A 180 -21.34 -7.01 30.37
CA VAL A 180 -19.96 -7.15 29.88
C VAL A 180 -19.71 -8.52 29.28
N ASP A 181 -20.29 -9.60 29.80
CA ASP A 181 -20.24 -10.92 29.16
C ASP A 181 -20.93 -10.91 27.79
N GLY A 182 -22.07 -10.20 27.66
CA GLY A 182 -22.76 -10.01 26.38
C GLY A 182 -22.01 -9.10 25.40
N ILE A 183 -21.24 -8.12 25.89
CA ILE A 183 -20.32 -7.28 25.09
C ILE A 183 -19.14 -8.13 24.59
N THR A 184 -18.45 -8.82 25.51
CA THR A 184 -17.28 -9.67 25.23
C THR A 184 -17.62 -10.76 24.21
N THR A 185 -18.78 -11.41 24.35
CA THR A 185 -19.23 -12.46 23.41
C THR A 185 -19.44 -11.93 22.00
N ARG A 186 -20.04 -10.74 21.84
CA ARG A 186 -20.23 -10.11 20.53
C ARG A 186 -18.92 -9.60 19.94
N LEU A 187 -18.08 -8.92 20.72
CA LEU A 187 -16.76 -8.47 20.28
C LEU A 187 -15.93 -9.64 19.77
N ARG A 188 -15.89 -10.77 20.48
CA ARG A 188 -15.18 -11.98 20.02
C ARG A 188 -15.73 -12.52 18.69
N ALA A 189 -17.05 -12.59 18.54
CA ALA A 189 -17.68 -13.02 17.29
C ALA A 189 -17.38 -12.06 16.12
N THR A 190 -17.38 -10.75 16.40
CA THR A 190 -17.03 -9.70 15.42
C THR A 190 -15.55 -9.79 15.03
N THR A 191 -14.64 -9.99 16.00
CA THR A 191 -13.21 -10.22 15.76
C THR A 191 -12.98 -11.43 14.86
N SER A 192 -13.66 -12.56 15.12
CA SER A 192 -13.57 -13.75 14.25
C SER A 192 -13.97 -13.40 12.83
N ARG A 193 -15.18 -12.86 12.64
CA ARG A 193 -15.70 -12.49 11.32
C ARG A 193 -14.79 -11.50 10.57
N THR A 194 -14.20 -10.54 11.29
CA THR A 194 -13.30 -9.55 10.67
C THR A 194 -12.02 -10.24 10.17
N ARG A 195 -11.50 -11.24 10.90
CA ARG A 195 -10.38 -12.08 10.43
C ARG A 195 -10.78 -13.03 9.30
N ASP A 196 -11.98 -13.62 9.37
CA ASP A 196 -12.52 -14.49 8.31
C ASP A 196 -12.69 -13.71 7.00
N LEU A 197 -13.17 -12.46 7.07
CA LEU A 197 -13.24 -11.52 5.94
C LEU A 197 -11.85 -11.10 5.45
N ALA A 198 -10.90 -10.83 6.36
CA ALA A 198 -9.51 -10.52 5.98
C ALA A 198 -8.87 -11.67 5.18
N ALA A 199 -9.06 -12.91 5.63
CA ALA A 199 -8.60 -14.10 4.93
C ALA A 199 -9.28 -14.24 3.57
N PHE A 200 -10.61 -14.06 3.50
CA PHE A 200 -11.38 -14.11 2.24
C PHE A 200 -10.86 -13.12 1.19
N VAL A 201 -10.59 -11.86 1.56
CA VAL A 201 -10.10 -10.86 0.59
C VAL A 201 -8.62 -11.02 0.23
N THR A 202 -7.82 -11.73 1.03
CA THR A 202 -6.36 -11.89 0.83
C THR A 202 -6.02 -12.55 -0.52
N GLU A 203 -6.84 -13.51 -0.98
CA GLU A 203 -6.61 -14.26 -2.22
C GLU A 203 -7.37 -13.67 -3.43
N GLY A 204 -8.03 -12.52 -3.27
CA GLY A 204 -8.89 -11.91 -4.29
C GLY A 204 -8.50 -10.49 -4.71
N THR A 205 -9.31 -9.88 -5.57
CA THR A 205 -9.08 -8.54 -6.12
C THR A 205 -9.05 -7.43 -5.06
N TYR A 206 -9.53 -7.72 -3.85
CA TYR A 206 -9.59 -6.81 -2.71
C TYR A 206 -8.47 -7.05 -1.67
N ALA A 207 -7.38 -7.75 -2.04
CA ALA A 207 -6.26 -8.09 -1.15
C ALA A 207 -5.66 -6.88 -0.39
N GLY A 208 -5.71 -5.68 -0.97
CA GLY A 208 -5.30 -4.43 -0.31
C GLY A 208 -6.07 -4.09 0.99
N MET A 209 -7.26 -4.67 1.19
CA MET A 209 -8.05 -4.50 2.41
C MET A 209 -7.59 -5.41 3.56
N ALA A 210 -6.94 -6.55 3.26
CA ALA A 210 -6.60 -7.56 4.27
C ALA A 210 -5.78 -7.00 5.46
N PRO A 211 -4.73 -6.17 5.25
CA PRO A 211 -3.95 -5.60 6.36
C PRO A 211 -4.79 -4.71 7.28
N ARG A 212 -5.72 -3.92 6.72
CA ARG A 212 -6.59 -3.02 7.50
C ARG A 212 -7.69 -3.76 8.26
N LEU A 213 -8.23 -4.84 7.68
CA LEU A 213 -9.16 -5.73 8.37
C LEU A 213 -8.48 -6.48 9.52
N THR A 214 -7.22 -6.89 9.31
CA THR A 214 -6.41 -7.52 10.37
C THR A 214 -6.12 -6.55 11.51
N ASP A 215 -5.69 -5.32 11.19
CA ASP A 215 -5.45 -4.26 12.17
C ASP A 215 -6.72 -3.91 12.97
N LEU A 216 -7.86 -3.75 12.28
CA LEU A 216 -9.17 -3.55 12.90
C LEU A 216 -9.51 -4.68 13.89
N ALA A 217 -9.35 -5.95 13.48
CA ALA A 217 -9.64 -7.10 14.33
C ALA A 217 -8.73 -7.15 15.57
N ASP A 218 -7.42 -6.98 15.38
CA ASP A 218 -6.41 -7.25 16.40
C ASP A 218 -6.14 -6.06 17.33
N ASN A 219 -6.03 -4.85 16.79
CA ASN A 219 -5.63 -3.66 17.55
C ASN A 219 -6.83 -2.84 18.09
N HIS A 220 -8.02 -3.03 17.53
CA HIS A 220 -9.23 -2.30 17.93
C HIS A 220 -10.31 -3.19 18.54
N ILE A 221 -10.85 -4.18 17.81
CA ILE A 221 -11.96 -5.00 18.33
C ILE A 221 -11.49 -5.96 19.45
N ALA A 222 -10.38 -6.68 19.27
CA ALA A 222 -9.81 -7.54 20.31
C ALA A 222 -9.25 -6.74 21.52
N LYS A 223 -8.80 -5.50 21.29
CA LYS A 223 -8.43 -4.58 22.38
C LYS A 223 -9.66 -4.18 23.20
N ALA A 224 -10.76 -3.81 22.54
CA ALA A 224 -12.05 -3.54 23.20
C ALA A 224 -12.55 -4.78 23.99
N GLU A 225 -12.41 -5.99 23.43
CA GLU A 225 -12.75 -7.24 24.15
C GLU A 225 -11.91 -7.39 25.43
N THR A 226 -10.60 -7.18 25.33
CA THR A 226 -9.67 -7.30 26.47
C THR A 226 -10.00 -6.28 27.58
N LEU A 227 -10.33 -5.04 27.20
CA LEU A 227 -10.75 -4.00 28.13
C LEU A 227 -12.11 -4.30 28.79
N ALA A 228 -13.06 -4.87 28.05
CA ALA A 228 -14.31 -5.36 28.61
C ALA A 228 -14.07 -6.48 29.64
N VAL A 229 -13.15 -7.41 29.39
CA VAL A 229 -12.76 -8.42 30.39
C VAL A 229 -12.09 -7.78 31.62
N GLN A 230 -11.21 -6.80 31.44
CA GLN A 230 -10.59 -6.06 32.55
C GLN A 230 -11.63 -5.29 33.39
N LEU A 231 -12.63 -4.68 32.76
CA LEU A 231 -13.77 -4.03 33.40
C LEU A 231 -14.56 -4.99 34.30
N LYS A 232 -14.74 -6.25 33.90
CA LYS A 232 -15.36 -7.30 34.72
C LYS A 232 -14.48 -7.73 35.91
N LEU A 233 -13.16 -7.78 35.73
CA LEU A 233 -12.21 -8.24 36.74
C LEU A 233 -11.78 -7.16 37.75
N ALA A 234 -11.87 -5.88 37.39
CA ALA A 234 -11.50 -4.78 38.26
C ALA A 234 -12.36 -4.77 39.54
N GLU A 235 -11.73 -4.74 40.71
CA GLU A 235 -12.43 -4.60 42.00
C GLU A 235 -12.71 -3.11 42.33
N ASP A 236 -11.78 -2.23 41.94
CA ASP A 236 -11.89 -0.78 42.15
C ASP A 236 -12.88 -0.11 41.18
N VAL A 237 -13.68 0.80 41.71
CA VAL A 237 -14.70 1.55 40.98
C VAL A 237 -14.09 2.53 39.99
N LYS A 238 -12.95 3.15 40.32
CA LYS A 238 -12.28 4.12 39.43
C LYS A 238 -11.62 3.42 38.24
N ALA A 239 -10.96 2.28 38.48
CA ALA A 239 -10.42 1.42 37.42
C ALA A 239 -11.53 0.94 36.46
N ARG A 240 -12.71 0.55 36.97
CA ARG A 240 -13.87 0.23 36.12
C ARG A 240 -14.31 1.38 35.22
N GLY A 241 -14.37 2.61 35.74
CA GLY A 241 -14.66 3.78 34.92
C GLY A 241 -13.71 3.88 33.73
N ALA A 242 -12.40 3.87 34.00
CA ALA A 242 -11.36 3.97 32.98
C ALA A 242 -11.41 2.82 31.94
N TYR A 243 -11.63 1.57 32.37
CA TYR A 243 -11.76 0.44 31.43
C TYR A 243 -13.03 0.52 30.59
N ALA A 244 -14.14 1.02 31.15
CA ALA A 244 -15.36 1.25 30.39
C ALA A 244 -15.19 2.39 29.37
N ASP A 245 -14.52 3.47 29.74
CA ASP A 245 -14.24 4.61 28.86
C ASP A 245 -13.34 4.20 27.67
N GLU A 246 -12.21 3.54 27.93
CA GLU A 246 -11.29 3.10 26.88
C GLU A 246 -11.93 1.99 26.01
N SER A 247 -12.71 1.06 26.59
CA SER A 247 -13.46 0.07 25.80
C SER A 247 -14.49 0.72 24.88
N ASP A 248 -15.23 1.72 25.36
CA ASP A 248 -16.24 2.47 24.61
C ASP A 248 -15.61 3.31 23.48
N PHE A 249 -14.40 3.84 23.71
CA PHE A 249 -13.58 4.53 22.72
C PHE A 249 -13.03 3.61 21.62
N GLN A 250 -12.51 2.43 21.97
CA GLN A 250 -12.03 1.46 20.97
C GLN A 250 -13.18 0.95 20.08
N VAL A 251 -14.41 0.85 20.59
CA VAL A 251 -15.59 0.52 19.78
C VAL A 251 -15.95 1.68 18.83
N ASP A 252 -15.94 2.94 19.28
CA ASP A 252 -16.15 4.09 18.39
C ASP A 252 -15.12 4.13 17.25
N ARG A 253 -13.85 3.90 17.58
CA ARG A 253 -12.77 3.84 16.58
C ARG A 253 -12.96 2.68 15.59
N SER A 254 -13.39 1.51 16.08
CA SER A 254 -13.73 0.37 15.22
C SER A 254 -14.88 0.70 14.26
N ILE A 255 -15.92 1.39 14.72
CA ILE A 255 -17.05 1.85 13.90
C ILE A 255 -16.59 2.85 12.83
N ALA A 256 -15.69 3.77 13.15
CA ALA A 256 -15.15 4.73 12.20
C ALA A 256 -14.36 4.01 11.08
N ILE A 257 -13.45 3.10 11.45
CA ILE A 257 -12.64 2.33 10.49
C ILE A 257 -13.51 1.48 9.57
N VAL A 258 -14.59 0.85 10.06
CA VAL A 258 -15.48 0.04 9.21
C VAL A 258 -16.26 0.91 8.21
N LYS A 259 -16.62 2.15 8.57
CA LYS A 259 -17.26 3.09 7.63
C LYS A 259 -16.29 3.55 6.54
N GLU A 260 -15.04 3.82 6.92
CA GLU A 260 -13.97 4.16 5.99
C GLU A 260 -13.71 2.99 5.02
N LEU A 261 -13.59 1.76 5.53
CA LEU A 261 -13.44 0.55 4.72
C LEU A 261 -14.62 0.32 3.76
N LEU A 262 -15.85 0.66 4.14
CA LEU A 262 -17.02 0.61 3.24
C LEU A 262 -16.91 1.65 2.11
N GLN A 263 -16.48 2.87 2.42
CA GLN A 263 -16.28 3.94 1.43
C GLN A 263 -15.13 3.62 0.47
N ASP A 264 -14.00 3.13 0.98
CA ASP A 264 -12.86 2.72 0.16
C ASP A 264 -13.20 1.50 -0.70
N PHE A 265 -13.99 0.57 -0.16
CA PHE A 265 -14.50 -0.57 -0.91
C PHE A 265 -15.40 -0.15 -2.08
N ASP A 266 -16.25 0.87 -1.91
CA ASP A 266 -17.03 1.44 -3.02
C ASP A 266 -16.11 2.02 -4.11
N GLY A 267 -15.04 2.73 -3.72
CA GLY A 267 -14.04 3.27 -4.66
C GLY A 267 -13.25 2.19 -5.40
N MET A 268 -12.76 1.16 -4.68
CA MET A 268 -12.06 0.01 -5.27
C MET A 268 -12.97 -0.77 -6.20
N THR A 269 -14.24 -0.99 -5.83
CA THR A 269 -15.24 -1.67 -6.65
C THR A 269 -15.36 -1.01 -8.04
N GLU A 270 -15.50 0.32 -8.10
CA GLU A 270 -15.59 1.04 -9.36
C GLU A 270 -14.30 1.00 -10.19
N LEU A 271 -13.13 1.01 -9.56
CA LEU A 271 -11.85 0.82 -10.25
C LEU A 271 -11.72 -0.58 -10.86
N VAL A 272 -12.08 -1.63 -10.12
CA VAL A 272 -12.01 -3.02 -10.62
C VAL A 272 -13.01 -3.25 -11.74
N ARG A 273 -14.24 -2.72 -11.64
CA ARG A 273 -15.23 -2.77 -12.73
C ARG A 273 -14.75 -2.07 -14.00
N LYS A 274 -14.01 -0.96 -13.88
CA LYS A 274 -13.36 -0.30 -15.02
C LYS A 274 -12.25 -1.17 -15.59
N ALA A 275 -11.39 -1.75 -14.75
CA ALA A 275 -10.30 -2.64 -15.19
C ALA A 275 -10.83 -3.86 -15.99
N LEU A 276 -11.88 -4.53 -15.50
CA LEU A 276 -12.51 -5.64 -16.24
C LEU A 276 -13.09 -5.21 -17.60
N LYS A 277 -13.68 -4.01 -17.69
CA LYS A 277 -14.15 -3.46 -18.98
C LYS A 277 -13.00 -3.15 -19.93
N PHE A 278 -11.85 -2.68 -19.43
CA PHE A 278 -10.65 -2.48 -20.25
C PHE A 278 -10.05 -3.81 -20.71
N GLU A 279 -10.06 -4.86 -19.88
CA GLU A 279 -9.64 -6.21 -20.26
C GLU A 279 -10.54 -6.78 -21.37
N GLU A 280 -11.87 -6.68 -21.21
CA GLU A 280 -12.86 -7.10 -22.23
C GLU A 280 -12.71 -6.32 -23.56
N LEU A 281 -12.43 -5.01 -23.49
CA LEU A 281 -12.13 -4.18 -24.66
C LEU A 281 -10.79 -4.54 -25.32
N SER A 282 -9.78 -4.90 -24.53
CA SER A 282 -8.46 -5.34 -25.03
C SER A 282 -8.58 -6.69 -25.74
N ASP A 283 -9.32 -7.63 -25.19
CA ASP A 283 -9.57 -8.93 -25.82
C ASP A 283 -10.39 -8.76 -27.12
N THR A 284 -11.44 -7.92 -27.13
CA THR A 284 -12.14 -7.61 -28.40
C THR A 284 -11.26 -6.90 -29.44
N GLN A 285 -10.33 -6.02 -29.02
CA GLN A 285 -9.34 -5.44 -29.93
C GLN A 285 -8.36 -6.49 -30.49
N LYS A 286 -7.96 -7.45 -29.67
CA LYS A 286 -7.08 -8.56 -30.07
C LYS A 286 -7.79 -9.48 -31.08
N ASP A 287 -9.04 -9.86 -30.81
CA ASP A 287 -9.87 -10.65 -31.73
C ASP A 287 -10.11 -9.90 -33.05
N LEU A 288 -10.34 -8.58 -33.00
CA LEU A 288 -10.41 -7.72 -34.18
C LEU A 288 -9.08 -7.70 -34.96
N ALA A 289 -7.95 -7.60 -34.29
CA ALA A 289 -6.63 -7.62 -34.92
C ALA A 289 -6.31 -9.00 -35.54
N GLU A 290 -6.73 -10.09 -34.90
CA GLU A 290 -6.59 -11.46 -35.41
C GLU A 290 -7.50 -11.69 -36.62
N MET A 291 -8.78 -11.29 -36.57
CA MET A 291 -9.68 -11.28 -37.74
C MET A 291 -9.12 -10.45 -38.91
N VAL A 292 -8.54 -9.27 -38.65
CA VAL A 292 -7.87 -8.46 -39.68
C VAL A 292 -6.65 -9.17 -40.26
N ARG A 293 -5.89 -9.89 -39.43
CA ARG A 293 -4.71 -10.66 -39.86
C ARG A 293 -5.08 -11.89 -40.68
N GLU A 294 -6.11 -12.64 -40.28
CA GLU A 294 -6.64 -13.76 -41.06
C GLU A 294 -7.19 -13.26 -42.40
N ALA A 295 -7.98 -12.19 -42.39
CA ALA A 295 -8.49 -11.55 -43.61
C ALA A 295 -7.37 -11.04 -44.54
N ALA A 296 -6.24 -10.57 -43.99
CA ALA A 296 -5.05 -10.18 -44.76
C ALA A 296 -4.27 -11.38 -45.36
N THR A 297 -4.53 -12.61 -44.90
CA THR A 297 -3.89 -13.84 -45.43
C THR A 297 -4.81 -14.70 -46.31
N ALA A 298 -6.11 -14.42 -46.34
CA ALA A 298 -7.07 -15.09 -47.21
C ALA A 298 -7.08 -14.48 -48.63
N PRO A 299 -6.84 -15.25 -49.71
CA PRO A 299 -6.89 -14.74 -51.07
C PRO A 299 -8.32 -14.70 -51.62
N ALA A 300 -9.16 -13.82 -51.08
CA ALA A 300 -10.47 -13.47 -51.63
C ALA A 300 -10.88 -12.04 -51.22
N GLU A 301 -11.59 -11.34 -52.12
CA GLU A 301 -12.02 -9.94 -52.04
C GLU A 301 -12.30 -9.40 -50.62
N PHE A 302 -11.29 -8.76 -50.01
CA PHE A 302 -11.47 -7.96 -48.81
C PHE A 302 -12.25 -6.69 -49.16
N ASP A 303 -13.51 -6.62 -48.72
CA ASP A 303 -14.38 -5.46 -48.90
C ASP A 303 -13.92 -4.30 -48.00
N LEU A 304 -12.90 -3.59 -48.52
CA LEU A 304 -12.34 -2.34 -48.00
C LEU A 304 -13.41 -1.27 -47.75
N GLU A 305 -14.54 -1.32 -48.46
CA GLU A 305 -15.65 -0.38 -48.32
C GLU A 305 -16.47 -0.71 -47.06
N LYS A 306 -16.71 -1.99 -46.78
CA LYS A 306 -17.35 -2.46 -45.53
C LYS A 306 -16.50 -2.16 -44.29
N TRP A 307 -15.20 -2.46 -44.33
CA TRP A 307 -14.29 -2.19 -43.20
C TRP A 307 -14.17 -0.69 -42.89
N ARG A 308 -14.06 0.16 -43.94
CA ARG A 308 -14.13 1.62 -43.76
C ARG A 308 -15.45 2.09 -43.16
N LYS A 309 -16.56 1.43 -43.49
CA LYS A 309 -17.88 1.72 -42.92
C LYS A 309 -17.93 1.39 -41.44
N GLU A 310 -17.35 0.28 -41.02
CA GLU A 310 -17.31 -0.15 -39.62
C GLU A 310 -16.39 0.76 -38.78
N GLN A 311 -15.21 1.13 -39.28
CA GLN A 311 -14.41 2.19 -38.62
C GLN A 311 -15.11 3.56 -38.61
N GLN A 312 -15.83 3.92 -39.68
CA GLN A 312 -16.62 5.14 -39.70
C GLN A 312 -17.80 5.10 -38.73
N GLU A 313 -18.46 3.97 -38.50
CA GLU A 313 -19.51 3.83 -37.48
C GLU A 313 -18.91 3.94 -36.07
N VAL A 314 -17.81 3.25 -35.75
CA VAL A 314 -17.14 3.39 -34.42
C VAL A 314 -16.69 4.83 -34.17
N ALA A 315 -16.04 5.48 -35.13
CA ALA A 315 -15.64 6.87 -35.02
C ALA A 315 -16.83 7.84 -34.95
N LYS A 316 -18.01 7.45 -35.46
CA LYS A 316 -19.25 8.24 -35.49
C LYS A 316 -20.16 7.96 -34.29
N ASP A 317 -20.00 6.83 -33.61
CA ASP A 317 -20.55 6.55 -32.29
C ASP A 317 -19.73 7.28 -31.23
N LEU A 318 -18.40 7.22 -31.28
CA LEU A 318 -17.52 8.00 -30.39
C LEU A 318 -17.72 9.52 -30.60
N ALA A 319 -17.65 9.98 -31.86
CA ALA A 319 -18.03 11.36 -32.20
C ALA A 319 -19.54 11.61 -32.10
N GLY A 320 -20.36 10.59 -31.86
CA GLY A 320 -21.79 10.66 -31.61
C GLY A 320 -22.06 10.94 -30.13
N GLU A 321 -21.29 10.34 -29.23
CA GLU A 321 -21.29 10.66 -27.81
C GLU A 321 -20.66 12.03 -27.56
N MET A 322 -19.52 12.34 -28.18
CA MET A 322 -18.94 13.69 -28.14
C MET A 322 -19.81 14.74 -28.85
N LYS A 323 -20.72 14.37 -29.75
CA LYS A 323 -21.73 15.29 -30.33
C LYS A 323 -22.99 15.45 -29.47
N LYS A 324 -23.25 14.56 -28.51
CA LYS A 324 -24.36 14.77 -27.55
C LYS A 324 -24.05 15.96 -26.65
N ASP A 325 -22.77 16.20 -26.32
CA ASP A 325 -22.34 17.44 -25.66
C ASP A 325 -20.87 17.83 -26.01
N PRO A 326 -20.63 18.49 -27.17
CA PRO A 326 -19.29 18.88 -27.59
C PRO A 326 -18.73 20.06 -26.77
N GLN A 327 -19.57 20.77 -26.01
CA GLN A 327 -19.09 21.80 -25.08
C GLN A 327 -18.53 21.15 -23.82
N ALA A 328 -19.25 20.19 -23.22
CA ALA A 328 -18.75 19.44 -22.06
C ALA A 328 -17.40 18.75 -22.33
N ALA A 329 -17.24 18.13 -23.52
CA ALA A 329 -15.97 17.52 -23.90
C ALA A 329 -14.84 18.56 -24.05
N ALA A 330 -15.09 19.71 -24.69
CA ALA A 330 -14.10 20.77 -24.85
C ALA A 330 -13.74 21.46 -23.52
N GLU A 331 -14.70 21.59 -22.60
CA GLU A 331 -14.45 22.10 -21.25
C GLU A 331 -13.69 21.10 -20.38
N GLN A 332 -13.98 19.80 -20.48
CA GLN A 332 -13.21 18.74 -19.80
C GLN A 332 -11.76 18.72 -20.31
N PHE A 333 -11.54 18.74 -21.63
CA PHE A 333 -10.21 18.89 -22.21
C PHE A 333 -9.44 20.12 -21.73
N LYS A 334 -10.15 21.25 -21.56
CA LYS A 334 -9.54 22.47 -21.04
C LYS A 334 -9.14 22.29 -19.57
N LYS A 335 -10.01 21.70 -18.74
CA LYS A 335 -9.74 21.36 -17.34
C LYS A 335 -8.55 20.41 -17.20
N ASP A 336 -8.46 19.38 -18.03
CA ASP A 336 -7.36 18.42 -18.01
C ASP A 336 -6.04 19.01 -18.54
N SER A 337 -6.09 19.91 -19.54
CA SER A 337 -4.90 20.65 -20.00
C SER A 337 -4.42 21.69 -18.98
N GLU A 338 -5.31 22.30 -18.20
CA GLU A 338 -4.96 23.16 -17.08
C GLU A 338 -4.35 22.32 -15.94
N LYS A 339 -4.99 21.19 -15.56
CA LYS A 339 -4.45 20.25 -14.56
C LYS A 339 -3.07 19.70 -14.95
N ALA A 340 -2.84 19.34 -16.22
CA ALA A 340 -1.54 18.87 -16.69
C ALA A 340 -0.43 19.94 -16.54
N LYS A 341 -0.76 21.22 -16.73
CA LYS A 341 0.18 22.33 -16.53
C LYS A 341 0.48 22.58 -15.06
N ASP A 342 -0.53 22.49 -14.20
CA ASP A 342 -0.36 22.62 -12.76
C ASP A 342 0.53 21.48 -12.22
N LEU A 343 0.26 20.23 -12.61
CA LEU A 343 1.11 19.07 -12.28
C LEU A 343 2.56 19.21 -12.80
N ALA A 344 2.75 19.75 -14.00
CA ALA A 344 4.09 20.02 -14.54
C ALA A 344 4.82 21.15 -13.77
N ALA A 345 4.10 22.16 -13.29
CA ALA A 345 4.65 23.22 -12.44
C ALA A 345 5.02 22.70 -11.05
N GLU A 346 4.18 21.84 -10.45
CA GLU A 346 4.49 21.14 -9.20
C GLU A 346 5.70 20.20 -9.35
N ALA A 347 5.83 19.49 -10.48
CA ALA A 347 6.98 18.64 -10.77
C ALA A 347 8.30 19.45 -10.87
N ALA A 348 8.25 20.61 -11.53
CA ALA A 348 9.39 21.52 -11.63
C ALA A 348 9.79 22.08 -10.25
N GLN A 349 8.83 22.50 -9.41
CA GLN A 349 9.10 22.93 -8.03
C GLN A 349 9.69 21.80 -7.20
N LEU A 350 9.22 20.56 -7.38
CA LEU A 350 9.72 19.41 -6.64
C LEU A 350 11.18 19.09 -7.04
N ALA A 351 11.52 19.18 -8.33
CA ALA A 351 12.90 19.04 -8.81
C ALA A 351 13.84 20.16 -8.29
N GLU A 352 13.34 21.39 -8.18
CA GLU A 352 14.07 22.50 -7.55
C GLU A 352 14.34 22.22 -6.06
N LYS A 353 13.30 21.85 -5.30
CA LYS A 353 13.43 21.42 -3.89
C LYS A 353 14.42 20.29 -3.69
N GLN A 354 14.50 19.34 -4.62
CA GLN A 354 15.48 18.26 -4.56
C GLN A 354 16.91 18.73 -4.82
N THR A 355 17.09 19.68 -5.73
CA THR A 355 18.39 20.29 -5.99
C THR A 355 18.92 20.97 -4.73
N GLU A 356 18.10 21.79 -4.07
CA GLU A 356 18.42 22.39 -2.76
C GLU A 356 18.74 21.33 -1.70
N THR A 357 17.90 20.30 -1.58
CA THR A 357 18.08 19.23 -0.58
C THR A 357 19.35 18.39 -0.85
N MET A 358 19.78 18.24 -2.11
CA MET A 358 21.09 17.63 -2.44
C MET A 358 22.26 18.51 -1.99
N GLU A 359 22.17 19.84 -2.11
CA GLU A 359 23.22 20.75 -1.60
C GLU A 359 23.29 20.72 -0.07
N GLN A 360 22.14 20.69 0.61
CA GLN A 360 22.07 20.48 2.05
C GLN A 360 22.63 19.11 2.46
N THR A 361 22.43 18.06 1.66
CA THR A 361 23.01 16.73 1.90
C THR A 361 24.53 16.76 1.83
N LYS A 362 25.13 17.45 0.85
CA LYS A 362 26.60 17.63 0.77
C LYS A 362 27.16 18.35 2.01
N LYS A 363 26.48 19.38 2.51
CA LYS A 363 26.88 20.07 3.76
C LYS A 363 26.75 19.16 4.99
N LEU A 364 25.75 18.28 5.00
CA LEU A 364 25.62 17.26 6.04
C LEU A 364 26.74 16.21 5.96
N GLU A 365 27.18 15.81 4.78
CA GLU A 365 28.37 14.97 4.58
C GLU A 365 29.66 15.67 5.06
N GLU A 366 29.81 16.97 4.82
CA GLU A 366 30.92 17.77 5.37
C GLU A 366 30.89 17.83 6.90
N LEU A 367 29.70 17.99 7.51
CA LEU A 367 29.54 17.91 8.97
C LEU A 367 29.92 16.52 9.52
N LYS A 368 29.46 15.44 8.88
CA LYS A 368 29.84 14.07 9.25
C LYS A 368 31.36 13.88 9.18
N LYS A 369 32.01 14.41 8.14
CA LYS A 369 33.46 14.37 7.99
C LYS A 369 34.18 15.11 9.13
N ILE A 370 33.67 16.27 9.54
CA ILE A 370 34.20 17.01 10.69
C ILE A 370 34.00 16.22 12.00
N ASP A 371 32.86 15.54 12.16
CA ASP A 371 32.60 14.68 13.33
C ASP A 371 33.53 13.44 13.36
N GLU A 372 33.93 12.87 12.23
CA GLU A 372 34.99 11.84 12.16
C GLU A 372 36.39 12.42 12.44
N GLU A 373 36.73 13.59 11.87
CA GLU A 373 37.99 14.29 12.17
C GLU A 373 38.10 14.61 13.68
N LEU A 374 36.99 15.00 14.34
CA LEU A 374 36.90 15.19 15.78
C LEU A 374 37.09 13.89 16.58
N LYS A 375 36.59 12.74 16.12
CA LYS A 375 36.88 11.43 16.75
C LYS A 375 38.36 11.07 16.69
N ASP A 376 39.02 11.36 15.57
CA ASP A 376 40.47 11.15 15.43
C ASP A 376 41.28 12.11 16.32
N VAL A 377 40.81 13.35 16.52
CA VAL A 377 41.38 14.26 17.52
C VAL A 377 41.16 13.73 18.95
N ALA A 378 39.96 13.24 19.29
CA ALA A 378 39.66 12.66 20.60
C ALA A 378 40.54 11.44 20.91
N LYS A 379 40.76 10.56 19.91
CA LYS A 379 41.65 9.41 20.01
C LYS A 379 43.10 9.83 20.26
N ARG A 380 43.63 10.80 19.49
CA ARG A 380 44.98 11.35 19.72
C ARG A 380 45.10 12.02 21.09
N GLN A 381 44.07 12.75 21.52
CA GLN A 381 43.98 13.38 22.83
C GLN A 381 44.01 12.36 23.98
N LYS A 382 43.38 11.20 23.79
CA LYS A 382 43.42 10.06 24.72
C LYS A 382 44.79 9.39 24.73
N GLU A 383 45.38 9.11 23.57
CA GLU A 383 46.74 8.54 23.47
C GLU A 383 47.79 9.45 24.14
N LEU A 384 47.68 10.77 23.96
CA LEU A 384 48.52 11.75 24.66
C LEU A 384 48.30 11.71 26.19
N SER A 385 47.06 11.55 26.65
CA SER A 385 46.75 11.37 28.08
C SER A 385 47.39 10.12 28.67
N GLU A 386 47.42 9.01 27.92
CA GLU A 386 48.03 7.74 28.34
C GLU A 386 49.57 7.85 28.39
N LYS A 387 50.19 8.50 27.38
CA LYS A 387 51.63 8.85 27.41
C LYS A 387 51.98 9.71 28.64
N ALA A 388 51.14 10.70 28.96
CA ALA A 388 51.34 11.58 30.11
C ALA A 388 51.14 10.85 31.45
N ALA A 389 50.19 9.92 31.53
CA ALA A 389 49.93 9.09 32.72
C ALA A 389 51.11 8.14 33.03
N ALA A 390 51.79 7.64 32.01
CA ALA A 390 52.95 6.75 32.16
C ALA A 390 54.20 7.44 32.76
N GLN A 391 54.26 8.78 32.78
CA GLN A 391 55.38 9.53 33.36
C GLN A 391 55.00 10.16 34.72
N PRO A 392 55.72 9.87 35.82
CA PRO A 392 55.36 10.38 37.16
C PRO A 392 55.26 11.91 37.28
N LYS A 393 55.95 12.65 36.40
CA LYS A 393 55.94 14.14 36.38
C LYS A 393 54.70 14.74 35.70
N THR A 394 53.93 13.96 34.95
CA THR A 394 52.76 14.42 34.17
C THR A 394 51.47 13.65 34.46
N ALA A 395 51.48 12.74 35.45
CA ALA A 395 50.34 11.87 35.75
C ALA A 395 49.08 12.62 36.22
N GLU A 396 49.23 13.80 36.85
CA GLU A 396 48.08 14.65 37.21
C GLU A 396 47.51 15.38 35.98
N GLN A 397 48.37 15.79 35.03
CA GLN A 397 48.01 16.44 33.78
C GLN A 397 47.28 15.49 32.82
N ALA A 398 47.47 14.18 32.94
CA ALA A 398 46.72 13.19 32.16
C ALA A 398 45.20 13.24 32.41
N LYS A 399 44.75 13.64 33.61
CA LYS A 399 43.33 13.68 33.97
C LYS A 399 42.51 14.68 33.14
N PRO A 400 42.87 15.96 33.01
CA PRO A 400 42.16 16.88 32.13
C PRO A 400 42.25 16.49 30.65
N MET A 401 43.37 15.92 30.19
CA MET A 401 43.49 15.40 28.82
C MET A 401 42.50 14.27 28.52
N ALA A 402 42.40 13.28 29.42
CA ALA A 402 41.45 12.18 29.30
C ALA A 402 39.98 12.65 29.43
N SER A 403 39.71 13.72 30.19
CA SER A 403 38.40 14.36 30.17
C SER A 403 38.13 15.05 28.84
N ALA A 404 39.08 15.82 28.31
CA ALA A 404 38.92 16.53 27.05
C ALA A 404 38.58 15.57 25.90
N ALA A 405 39.26 14.41 25.81
CA ALA A 405 38.90 13.36 24.85
C ALA A 405 37.43 12.93 24.95
N LYS A 406 36.93 12.67 26.17
CA LYS A 406 35.51 12.32 26.41
C LYS A 406 34.54 13.46 26.13
N ASP A 407 34.98 14.70 26.27
CA ASP A 407 34.15 15.87 25.97
C ASP A 407 34.06 16.07 24.45
N ILE A 408 35.13 15.82 23.68
CA ILE A 408 35.10 15.77 22.21
C ILE A 408 34.20 14.63 21.71
N GLU A 409 34.37 13.40 22.24
CA GLU A 409 33.50 12.25 21.94
C GLU A 409 32.01 12.53 22.22
N ALA A 410 31.72 13.40 23.20
CA ALA A 410 30.37 13.81 23.58
C ALA A 410 29.88 15.11 22.92
N GLY A 411 30.60 15.66 21.93
CA GLY A 411 30.26 16.90 21.24
C GLY A 411 30.37 18.18 22.08
N ARG A 412 30.90 18.10 23.31
CA ARG A 412 31.12 19.22 24.24
C ARG A 412 32.47 19.90 23.95
N LEU A 413 32.56 20.43 22.74
CA LEU A 413 33.78 21.04 22.18
C LEU A 413 34.27 22.27 22.97
N PRO A 414 33.41 23.19 23.47
CA PRO A 414 33.87 24.31 24.31
C PRO A 414 34.61 23.84 25.58
N GLU A 415 34.03 22.88 26.29
CA GLU A 415 34.59 22.32 27.52
C GLU A 415 35.85 21.48 27.26
N ALA A 416 35.92 20.80 26.12
CA ALA A 416 37.13 20.15 25.66
C ALA A 416 38.27 21.16 25.46
N VAL A 417 38.03 22.23 24.70
CA VAL A 417 39.03 23.29 24.43
C VAL A 417 39.50 23.95 25.73
N GLU A 418 38.61 24.24 26.69
CA GLU A 418 39.01 24.78 28.00
C GLU A 418 39.95 23.82 28.75
N LYS A 419 39.61 22.52 28.79
CA LYS A 419 40.44 21.50 29.46
C LYS A 419 41.78 21.29 28.77
N GLN A 420 41.82 21.40 27.44
CA GLN A 420 43.07 21.39 26.66
C GLN A 420 43.96 22.59 27.01
N VAL A 421 43.42 23.81 27.16
CA VAL A 421 44.20 24.98 27.65
C VAL A 421 44.79 24.73 29.03
N GLY A 422 44.03 24.10 29.93
CA GLY A 422 44.49 23.72 31.27
C GLY A 422 45.64 22.71 31.22
N ALA A 423 45.51 21.66 30.40
CA ALA A 423 46.53 20.64 30.21
C ALA A 423 47.81 21.21 29.57
N GLU A 424 47.70 22.03 28.52
CA GLU A 424 48.80 22.70 27.82
C GLU A 424 49.68 23.49 28.80
N LYS A 425 49.07 24.38 29.59
CA LYS A 425 49.77 25.20 30.60
C LYS A 425 50.45 24.35 31.66
N ALA A 426 49.80 23.28 32.12
CA ALA A 426 50.35 22.40 33.15
C ALA A 426 51.49 21.50 32.63
N LEU A 427 51.50 21.17 31.33
CA LEU A 427 52.59 20.46 30.66
C LEU A 427 53.81 21.38 30.46
N ASP A 428 53.62 22.61 30.01
CA ASP A 428 54.71 23.60 29.84
C ASP A 428 55.40 23.89 31.19
N GLN A 429 54.62 24.11 32.26
CA GLN A 429 55.14 24.27 33.62
C GLN A 429 55.91 23.04 34.14
N SER A 430 55.58 21.83 33.66
CA SER A 430 56.32 20.60 34.01
C SER A 430 57.63 20.42 33.23
N GLY A 431 57.94 21.32 32.28
CA GLY A 431 59.11 21.28 31.41
C GLY A 431 58.96 20.34 30.21
N GLN A 432 57.76 19.79 29.98
CA GLN A 432 57.50 18.75 28.98
C GLN A 432 57.09 19.34 27.63
N LYS A 433 57.98 20.17 27.07
CA LYS A 433 57.72 20.95 25.84
C LYS A 433 57.15 20.14 24.66
N PRO A 434 57.59 18.91 24.34
CA PRO A 434 57.02 18.14 23.23
C PRO A 434 55.55 17.78 23.45
N MET A 435 55.17 17.35 24.67
CA MET A 435 53.76 17.04 24.99
C MET A 435 52.92 18.32 25.10
N ALA A 436 53.47 19.42 25.60
CA ALA A 436 52.79 20.72 25.61
C ALA A 436 52.48 21.21 24.19
N GLN A 437 53.40 20.99 23.24
CA GLN A 437 53.20 21.33 21.84
C GLN A 437 52.16 20.41 21.16
N GLU A 438 52.27 19.08 21.33
CA GLU A 438 51.26 18.11 20.83
C GLU A 438 49.86 18.45 21.38
N GLN A 439 49.77 18.89 22.64
CA GLN A 439 48.53 19.35 23.26
C GLN A 439 48.01 20.68 22.68
N ALA A 440 48.88 21.63 22.36
CA ALA A 440 48.51 22.90 21.74
C ALA A 440 48.03 22.72 20.30
N ASP A 441 48.67 21.82 19.54
CA ASP A 441 48.28 21.48 18.17
C ASP A 441 46.90 20.79 18.15
N LEU A 442 46.67 19.79 19.03
CA LEU A 442 45.35 19.16 19.18
C LEU A 442 44.27 20.16 19.61
N ARG A 443 44.58 21.13 20.48
CA ARG A 443 43.65 22.19 20.86
C ARG A 443 43.28 23.08 19.68
N LYS A 444 44.28 23.46 18.88
CA LYS A 444 44.07 24.29 17.69
C LYS A 444 43.18 23.55 16.69
N GLU A 445 43.46 22.29 16.42
CA GLU A 445 42.66 21.44 15.54
C GLU A 445 41.21 21.27 16.06
N THR A 446 41.04 21.04 17.37
CA THR A 446 39.70 20.97 18.01
C THR A 446 38.92 22.27 17.81
N ALA A 447 39.57 23.43 17.97
CA ALA A 447 38.94 24.74 17.80
C ALA A 447 38.62 25.09 16.33
N GLU A 448 39.49 24.73 15.38
CA GLU A 448 39.26 24.92 13.94
C GLU A 448 38.10 24.04 13.45
N LEU A 449 38.05 22.77 13.87
CA LEU A 449 36.94 21.86 13.56
C LEU A 449 35.64 22.32 14.23
N MET A 450 35.68 22.77 15.49
CA MET A 450 34.51 23.34 16.18
C MET A 450 33.95 24.56 15.45
N ALA A 451 34.81 25.49 15.01
CA ALA A 451 34.38 26.68 14.28
C ALA A 451 33.72 26.30 12.94
N LYS A 452 34.38 25.43 12.15
CA LYS A 452 33.86 24.96 10.86
C LYS A 452 32.54 24.19 10.99
N ARG A 453 32.40 23.37 12.05
CA ARG A 453 31.16 22.67 12.41
C ARG A 453 30.03 23.65 12.72
N GLY A 454 30.33 24.71 13.47
CA GLY A 454 29.38 25.77 13.79
C GLY A 454 28.92 26.55 12.55
N GLU A 455 29.86 26.93 11.67
CA GLU A 455 29.57 27.62 10.40
C GLU A 455 28.66 26.78 9.48
N LEU A 456 28.96 25.49 9.29
CA LEU A 456 28.15 24.59 8.46
C LEU A 456 26.77 24.30 9.08
N ALA A 457 26.68 24.10 10.39
CA ALA A 457 25.41 23.87 11.07
C ALA A 457 24.49 25.10 11.02
N GLU A 458 25.05 26.31 11.20
CA GLU A 458 24.30 27.56 11.07
C GLU A 458 23.89 27.83 9.61
N ALA A 459 24.75 27.54 8.63
CA ALA A 459 24.40 27.65 7.21
C ALA A 459 23.23 26.73 6.84
N LEU A 460 23.26 25.46 7.26
CA LEU A 460 22.14 24.52 7.07
C LEU A 460 20.85 25.02 7.74
N ARG A 461 20.94 25.51 8.98
CA ARG A 461 19.81 26.08 9.72
C ARG A 461 19.21 27.28 8.99
N GLN A 462 20.04 28.20 8.47
CA GLN A 462 19.58 29.37 7.74
C GLN A 462 18.92 29.01 6.41
N GLU A 463 19.43 28.00 5.69
CA GLU A 463 18.82 27.52 4.45
C GLU A 463 17.48 26.82 4.70
N GLN A 464 17.38 25.99 5.75
CA GLN A 464 16.10 25.40 6.16
C GLN A 464 15.08 26.48 6.55
N LEU A 465 15.50 27.52 7.28
CA LEU A 465 14.63 28.66 7.62
C LEU A 465 14.17 29.45 6.39
N ALA A 466 15.09 29.75 5.46
CA ALA A 466 14.78 30.48 4.23
C ALA A 466 13.81 29.70 3.34
N ARG A 467 14.00 28.38 3.22
CA ARG A 467 13.12 27.48 2.48
C ARG A 467 11.74 27.38 3.11
N LEU A 468 11.63 27.13 4.43
CA LEU A 468 10.34 27.12 5.11
C LEU A 468 9.62 28.48 5.00
N ALA A 469 10.35 29.60 5.04
CA ALA A 469 9.79 30.93 4.79
C ALA A 469 9.24 31.07 3.35
N ALA A 470 9.92 30.49 2.36
CA ALA A 470 9.46 30.46 0.97
C ALA A 470 8.21 29.57 0.79
N GLU A 471 8.21 28.35 1.34
CA GLU A 471 7.03 27.45 1.35
C GLU A 471 5.82 28.15 2.01
N GLN A 472 6.02 28.71 3.21
CA GLN A 472 4.97 29.42 3.96
C GLN A 472 4.46 30.66 3.21
N LYS A 473 5.31 31.34 2.44
CA LYS A 473 4.93 32.48 1.59
C LYS A 473 4.15 32.06 0.35
N SER A 474 4.49 30.94 -0.28
CA SER A 474 3.70 30.37 -1.38
C SER A 474 2.30 30.01 -0.89
N LEU A 475 2.23 29.26 0.22
CA LEU A 475 0.99 28.83 0.83
C LEU A 475 0.11 30.00 1.28
N ALA A 476 0.70 31.03 1.89
CA ALA A 476 -0.02 32.27 2.22
C ALA A 476 -0.60 32.97 0.96
N SER A 477 0.09 32.89 -0.18
CA SER A 477 -0.38 33.45 -1.45
C SER A 477 -1.54 32.63 -2.04
N GLU A 478 -1.51 31.30 -1.92
CA GLU A 478 -2.62 30.41 -2.30
C GLU A 478 -3.85 30.61 -1.44
N ILE A 479 -3.68 30.68 -0.11
CA ILE A 479 -4.76 30.99 0.84
C ILE A 479 -5.32 32.39 0.56
N GLY A 480 -4.48 33.37 0.23
CA GLY A 480 -4.92 34.71 -0.21
C GLY A 480 -5.80 34.67 -1.47
N ARG A 481 -5.39 33.92 -2.49
CA ARG A 481 -6.20 33.71 -3.71
C ARG A 481 -7.53 33.03 -3.40
N LEU A 482 -7.55 32.02 -2.52
CA LEU A 482 -8.80 31.39 -2.08
C LEU A 482 -9.70 32.37 -1.33
N SER A 483 -9.13 33.23 -0.47
CA SER A 483 -9.89 34.29 0.22
C SER A 483 -10.55 35.26 -0.76
N ASP A 484 -9.85 35.68 -1.82
CA ASP A 484 -10.45 36.52 -2.87
C ASP A 484 -11.53 35.78 -3.69
N GLN A 485 -11.36 34.47 -3.96
CA GLN A 485 -12.41 33.63 -4.58
C GLN A 485 -13.66 33.54 -3.68
N VAL A 486 -13.51 33.11 -2.42
CA VAL A 486 -14.61 33.01 -1.44
C VAL A 486 -15.30 34.36 -1.24
N LYS A 487 -14.55 35.46 -1.14
CA LYS A 487 -15.11 36.82 -1.02
C LYS A 487 -15.95 37.24 -2.22
N THR A 488 -15.65 36.72 -3.41
CA THR A 488 -16.37 37.04 -4.66
C THR A 488 -17.58 36.13 -4.87
N GLU A 489 -17.52 34.88 -4.41
CA GLU A 489 -18.45 33.80 -4.78
C GLU A 489 -19.34 33.32 -3.62
N SER A 490 -18.89 33.44 -2.38
CA SER A 490 -19.63 33.05 -1.16
C SER A 490 -19.24 33.92 0.04
N PRO A 491 -19.67 35.20 0.09
CA PRO A 491 -19.25 36.15 1.12
C PRO A 491 -19.62 35.68 2.54
N GLN A 492 -18.61 35.35 3.35
CA GLN A 492 -18.81 34.93 4.75
C GLN A 492 -18.81 36.12 5.71
N GLN A 493 -19.67 36.07 6.74
CA GLN A 493 -19.76 37.12 7.76
C GLN A 493 -18.52 37.16 8.68
N ASP A 494 -17.98 36.00 9.06
CA ASP A 494 -16.90 35.89 10.05
C ASP A 494 -15.50 36.14 9.47
N ARG A 495 -15.39 36.22 8.14
CA ARG A 495 -14.15 36.52 7.38
C ARG A 495 -12.93 35.66 7.78
N SER A 496 -13.16 34.38 8.14
CA SER A 496 -12.13 33.40 8.50
C SER A 496 -11.10 33.20 7.39
N ASP A 497 -11.53 33.34 6.13
CA ASP A 497 -10.69 33.38 4.92
C ASP A 497 -9.58 34.43 5.00
N THR A 498 -9.92 35.65 5.40
CA THR A 498 -8.96 36.75 5.51
C THR A 498 -8.07 36.60 6.74
N GLN A 499 -8.58 36.00 7.82
CA GLN A 499 -7.79 35.70 9.02
C GLN A 499 -6.76 34.60 8.75
N ALA A 500 -7.13 33.56 7.99
CA ALA A 500 -6.22 32.51 7.53
C ALA A 500 -5.10 33.08 6.66
N ALA A 501 -5.44 33.83 5.61
CA ALA A 501 -4.46 34.44 4.70
C ALA A 501 -3.47 35.35 5.44
N ARG A 502 -3.97 36.13 6.40
CA ARG A 502 -3.14 37.01 7.23
C ARG A 502 -2.21 36.22 8.16
N ALA A 503 -2.72 35.22 8.89
CA ALA A 503 -1.92 34.41 9.79
C ALA A 503 -0.82 33.63 9.04
N ALA A 504 -1.12 33.11 7.85
CA ALA A 504 -0.14 32.46 6.98
C ALA A 504 0.96 33.41 6.50
N ALA A 505 0.61 34.67 6.19
CA ALA A 505 1.58 35.70 5.81
C ALA A 505 2.45 36.17 7.00
N GLU A 506 1.85 36.33 8.18
CA GLU A 506 2.56 36.66 9.42
C GLU A 506 3.56 35.55 9.80
N ALA A 507 3.20 34.28 9.62
CA ALA A 507 4.11 33.14 9.81
C ALA A 507 5.31 33.20 8.83
N ALA A 508 5.09 33.52 7.55
CA ALA A 508 6.17 33.67 6.57
C ALA A 508 7.14 34.80 6.95
N GLU A 509 6.62 35.93 7.42
CA GLU A 509 7.44 37.08 7.85
C GLU A 509 8.24 36.75 9.12
N GLN A 510 7.67 36.01 10.06
CA GLN A 510 8.34 35.55 11.28
C GLN A 510 9.47 34.54 10.97
N LEU A 511 9.26 33.60 10.04
CA LEU A 511 10.32 32.70 9.57
C LEU A 511 11.49 33.45 8.94
N ALA A 512 11.20 34.45 8.11
CA ALA A 512 12.23 35.31 7.50
C ALA A 512 13.03 36.13 8.54
N LYS A 513 12.51 36.30 9.77
CA LYS A 513 13.20 36.91 10.91
C LYS A 513 13.80 35.90 11.88
N ALA A 514 13.74 34.59 11.58
CA ALA A 514 14.11 33.48 12.46
C ALA A 514 13.31 33.41 13.79
N GLU A 515 12.10 33.99 13.83
CA GLU A 515 11.16 33.94 14.97
C GLU A 515 10.36 32.63 14.98
N VAL A 516 11.06 31.48 15.00
CA VAL A 516 10.50 30.13 14.77
C VAL A 516 9.29 29.78 15.68
N PRO A 517 9.30 30.04 17.00
CA PRO A 517 8.15 29.72 17.85
C PRO A 517 6.89 30.55 17.52
N GLN A 518 7.07 31.82 17.17
CA GLN A 518 5.99 32.70 16.72
C GLN A 518 5.45 32.19 15.38
N ALA A 519 6.34 31.87 14.43
CA ALA A 519 5.97 31.34 13.13
C ALA A 519 5.14 30.06 13.23
N ALA A 520 5.52 29.11 14.11
CA ALA A 520 4.75 27.91 14.37
C ALA A 520 3.34 28.24 14.87
N GLN A 521 3.22 29.20 15.80
CA GLN A 521 1.92 29.63 16.34
C GLN A 521 1.04 30.29 15.27
N SER A 522 1.59 31.19 14.46
CA SER A 522 0.86 31.85 13.36
C SER A 522 0.47 30.87 12.26
N ALA A 523 1.33 29.89 11.93
CA ALA A 523 1.03 28.81 10.99
C ALA A 523 -0.10 27.90 11.51
N GLN A 524 -0.07 27.53 12.80
CA GLN A 524 -1.14 26.74 13.43
C GLN A 524 -2.47 27.50 13.46
N GLN A 525 -2.45 28.80 13.74
CA GLN A 525 -3.63 29.66 13.67
C GLN A 525 -4.19 29.77 12.24
N ALA A 526 -3.32 29.82 11.23
CA ALA A 526 -3.73 29.79 9.83
C ALA A 526 -4.47 28.50 9.48
N SER A 527 -3.95 27.31 9.87
CA SER A 527 -4.65 26.04 9.67
C SER A 527 -6.01 26.03 10.39
N GLN A 528 -6.09 26.41 11.66
CA GLN A 528 -7.37 26.43 12.39
C GLN A 528 -8.44 27.30 11.70
N ASN A 529 -8.05 28.47 11.19
CA ASN A 529 -8.93 29.35 10.42
C ASN A 529 -9.36 28.71 9.07
N MET A 530 -8.47 27.98 8.41
CA MET A 530 -8.75 27.24 7.16
C MET A 530 -9.70 26.06 7.40
N GLN A 531 -9.50 25.25 8.46
CA GLN A 531 -10.44 24.20 8.83
C GLN A 531 -11.84 24.76 9.13
N GLN A 532 -11.94 25.94 9.74
CA GLN A 532 -13.21 26.62 9.99
C GLN A 532 -13.84 27.14 8.68
N LEU A 533 -13.04 27.72 7.77
CA LEU A 533 -13.49 28.12 6.44
C LEU A 533 -14.07 26.93 5.65
N ALA A 534 -13.36 25.80 5.62
CA ALA A 534 -13.81 24.58 4.96
C ALA A 534 -15.15 24.11 5.54
N LYS A 535 -15.27 24.00 6.87
CA LYS A 535 -16.52 23.64 7.55
C LYS A 535 -17.68 24.58 7.21
N ASN A 536 -17.44 25.90 7.16
CA ASN A 536 -18.45 26.89 6.79
C ASN A 536 -18.91 26.71 5.32
N LEU A 537 -17.98 26.48 4.39
CA LEU A 537 -18.29 26.28 2.96
C LEU A 537 -19.06 24.96 2.73
N ALA A 538 -18.67 23.87 3.40
CA ALA A 538 -19.42 22.62 3.38
C ALA A 538 -20.86 22.78 3.90
N GLN A 539 -21.06 23.54 4.99
CA GLN A 539 -22.41 23.84 5.51
C GLN A 539 -23.23 24.69 4.52
N GLN A 540 -22.60 25.63 3.81
CA GLN A 540 -23.28 26.40 2.75
C GLN A 540 -23.70 25.50 1.57
N ALA A 541 -22.87 24.56 1.14
CA ALA A 541 -23.22 23.57 0.11
C ALA A 541 -24.40 22.68 0.55
N GLN A 542 -24.41 22.22 1.81
CA GLN A 542 -25.51 21.43 2.39
C GLN A 542 -26.80 22.23 2.58
N ALA A 543 -26.72 23.55 2.81
CA ALA A 543 -27.89 24.42 2.89
C ALA A 543 -28.50 24.69 1.50
N ALA A 544 -27.65 24.88 0.47
CA ALA A 544 -28.08 25.09 -0.91
C ALA A 544 -28.85 23.89 -1.48
N THR A 545 -28.43 22.66 -1.13
CA THR A 545 -29.10 21.41 -1.56
C THR A 545 -30.42 21.12 -0.82
N GLN A 546 -30.73 21.82 0.27
CA GLN A 546 -32.00 21.67 1.00
C GLN A 546 -33.08 22.68 0.58
N GLN A 547 -32.75 23.69 -0.23
CA GLN A 547 -33.77 24.59 -0.78
C GLN A 547 -34.43 23.95 -2.03
N PRO A 548 -35.77 23.94 -2.13
CA PRO A 548 -36.45 23.43 -3.32
C PRO A 548 -36.00 24.19 -4.58
N PRO A 549 -35.76 23.52 -5.72
CA PRO A 549 -35.29 24.18 -6.92
C PRO A 549 -36.31 25.23 -7.40
N ALA A 550 -35.89 26.50 -7.35
CA ALA A 550 -36.62 27.58 -7.99
C ALA A 550 -36.64 27.33 -9.52
N GLN A 551 -37.75 27.68 -10.18
CA GLN A 551 -37.95 27.35 -11.60
C GLN A 551 -36.82 27.89 -12.49
N PRO A 552 -36.33 27.12 -13.47
CA PRO A 552 -35.25 27.55 -14.34
C PRO A 552 -35.69 28.72 -15.22
N GLN A 553 -35.04 29.87 -15.05
CA GLN A 553 -35.16 31.02 -15.96
C GLN A 553 -33.83 31.27 -16.67
N GLY A 554 -33.81 31.00 -17.98
CA GLY A 554 -32.84 31.55 -18.92
C GLY A 554 -31.42 30.98 -18.84
N GLU A 555 -31.16 29.94 -19.63
CA GLU A 555 -29.80 29.43 -19.87
C GLU A 555 -28.95 30.46 -20.64
N GLN A 556 -27.91 30.97 -19.99
CA GLN A 556 -26.71 31.47 -20.68
C GLN A 556 -25.48 30.81 -20.03
N PRO A 557 -24.59 30.19 -20.81
CA PRO A 557 -23.36 29.59 -20.29
C PRO A 557 -22.34 30.69 -19.97
N ALA A 558 -22.51 31.33 -18.82
CA ALA A 558 -21.45 32.12 -18.19
C ALA A 558 -20.56 31.13 -17.42
N GLY A 559 -19.26 31.11 -17.75
CA GLY A 559 -18.33 30.06 -17.34
C GLY A 559 -18.42 29.66 -15.86
N GLU A 560 -18.42 28.35 -15.62
CA GLU A 560 -18.65 27.74 -14.30
C GLU A 560 -17.79 28.39 -13.22
N LYS A 561 -18.46 29.07 -12.28
CA LYS A 561 -17.83 29.51 -11.05
C LYS A 561 -17.66 28.30 -10.12
N PRO A 562 -16.54 28.18 -9.39
CA PRO A 562 -16.35 27.15 -8.39
C PRO A 562 -17.57 27.00 -7.46
N THR A 563 -17.99 25.76 -7.22
CA THR A 563 -19.07 25.51 -6.27
C THR A 563 -18.58 25.70 -4.84
N PRO A 564 -19.46 26.02 -3.87
CA PRO A 564 -19.08 26.08 -2.45
C PRO A 564 -18.46 24.76 -1.94
N GLU A 565 -18.78 23.63 -2.55
CA GLU A 565 -18.18 22.32 -2.26
C GLU A 565 -16.73 22.22 -2.76
N GLN A 566 -16.44 22.67 -4.00
CA GLN A 566 -15.08 22.73 -4.52
C GLN A 566 -14.20 23.72 -3.72
N LEU A 567 -14.76 24.87 -3.34
CA LEU A 567 -14.08 25.83 -2.46
C LEU A 567 -13.85 25.23 -1.05
N SER A 568 -14.78 24.41 -0.55
CA SER A 568 -14.64 23.70 0.73
C SER A 568 -13.52 22.66 0.70
N GLN A 569 -13.44 21.85 -0.37
CA GLN A 569 -12.39 20.85 -0.56
C GLN A 569 -11.02 21.53 -0.59
N LYS A 570 -10.86 22.53 -1.48
CA LYS A 570 -9.63 23.34 -1.60
C LYS A 570 -9.25 24.05 -0.29
N ALA A 571 -10.22 24.47 0.52
CA ALA A 571 -9.96 25.00 1.85
C ALA A 571 -9.43 23.95 2.84
N GLY A 572 -9.92 22.70 2.73
CA GLY A 572 -9.40 21.55 3.48
C GLY A 572 -7.96 21.22 3.09
N ASP A 573 -7.69 21.05 1.79
CA ASP A 573 -6.35 20.67 1.28
C ASP A 573 -5.27 21.70 1.68
N LEU A 574 -5.59 22.99 1.56
CA LEU A 574 -4.71 24.08 2.00
C LEU A 574 -4.55 24.12 3.53
N SER A 575 -5.56 23.68 4.29
CA SER A 575 -5.46 23.54 5.74
C SER A 575 -4.48 22.43 6.14
N ASP A 576 -4.56 21.27 5.48
CA ASP A 576 -3.69 20.12 5.75
C ASP A 576 -2.24 20.42 5.35
N LYS A 577 -2.03 21.10 4.21
CA LYS A 577 -0.72 21.67 3.83
C LYS A 577 -0.20 22.63 4.91
N GLN A 578 -1.06 23.50 5.46
CA GLN A 578 -0.68 24.47 6.49
C GLN A 578 -0.38 23.83 7.86
N GLU A 579 -1.08 22.75 8.22
CA GLU A 579 -0.84 21.99 9.44
C GLU A 579 0.49 21.23 9.38
N LYS A 580 0.74 20.49 8.29
CA LYS A 580 2.03 19.83 8.03
C LYS A 580 3.20 20.83 8.06
N LEU A 581 3.02 22.03 7.51
CA LEU A 581 4.04 23.08 7.53
C LEU A 581 4.24 23.68 8.94
N ALA A 582 3.18 23.87 9.73
CA ALA A 582 3.28 24.26 11.14
C ALA A 582 4.07 23.22 11.97
N GLU A 583 3.83 21.92 11.73
CA GLU A 583 4.61 20.84 12.35
C GLU A 583 6.09 20.85 11.95
N LYS A 584 6.43 21.10 10.67
CA LYS A 584 7.84 21.26 10.24
C LYS A 584 8.52 22.41 10.98
N ILE A 585 7.85 23.55 11.12
CA ILE A 585 8.39 24.74 11.80
C ILE A 585 8.62 24.45 13.30
N ASP A 586 7.65 23.81 13.97
CA ASP A 586 7.78 23.41 15.37
C ASP A 586 8.87 22.33 15.58
N GLN A 587 9.03 21.40 14.64
CA GLN A 587 10.14 20.43 14.65
C GLN A 587 11.50 21.11 14.51
N LEU A 588 11.65 22.14 13.68
CA LEU A 588 12.91 22.91 13.55
C LEU A 588 13.29 23.65 14.85
N ALA A 589 12.33 23.95 15.72
CA ALA A 589 12.60 24.49 17.05
C ALA A 589 13.07 23.43 18.06
N LYS A 590 12.89 22.13 17.78
CA LYS A 590 13.04 21.03 18.75
C LYS A 590 14.08 19.97 18.37
N LYS A 591 14.39 19.81 17.09
CA LYS A 591 15.25 18.75 16.54
C LYS A 591 16.54 19.32 15.93
N ASP A 592 17.55 18.47 15.81
CA ASP A 592 18.72 18.77 15.00
C ASP A 592 18.37 18.83 13.51
N ALA A 593 19.00 19.77 12.79
CA ALA A 593 18.77 20.02 11.37
C ALA A 593 18.93 18.76 10.49
N ALA A 594 19.77 17.81 10.91
CA ALA A 594 19.99 16.53 10.25
C ALA A 594 18.77 15.59 10.30
N GLU A 595 18.07 15.52 11.45
CA GLU A 595 16.85 14.70 11.57
C GLU A 595 15.70 15.31 10.76
N LEU A 596 15.63 16.64 10.73
CA LEU A 596 14.65 17.38 9.93
C LEU A 596 14.89 17.19 8.42
N LEU A 597 16.15 17.24 7.96
CA LEU A 597 16.51 16.97 6.55
C LEU A 597 16.16 15.54 6.12
N ALA A 598 16.37 14.56 7.00
CA ALA A 598 16.01 13.16 6.74
C ALA A 598 14.49 12.95 6.66
N ALA A 599 13.72 13.60 7.54
CA ALA A 599 12.25 13.60 7.48
C ALA A 599 11.75 14.31 6.21
N GLU A 600 12.38 15.42 5.82
CA GLU A 600 12.04 16.17 4.62
C GLU A 600 12.30 15.38 3.33
N GLN A 601 13.42 14.65 3.21
CA GLN A 601 13.65 13.78 2.06
C GLN A 601 12.62 12.65 1.95
N ALA A 602 12.23 12.05 3.08
CA ALA A 602 11.18 11.04 3.08
C ALA A 602 9.83 11.62 2.61
N GLN A 603 9.51 12.87 3.00
CA GLN A 603 8.33 13.58 2.53
C GLN A 603 8.42 13.93 1.04
N LEU A 604 9.54 14.44 0.54
CA LEU A 604 9.75 14.72 -0.89
C LEU A 604 9.61 13.45 -1.74
N ALA A 605 10.06 12.29 -1.25
CA ALA A 605 9.87 11.01 -1.92
C ALA A 605 8.40 10.58 -1.99
N GLN A 606 7.59 10.92 -0.97
CA GLN A 606 6.15 10.68 -0.96
C GLN A 606 5.42 11.65 -1.90
N GLU A 607 5.69 12.96 -1.82
CA GLU A 607 5.12 13.98 -2.72
C GLU A 607 5.44 13.65 -4.18
N ALA A 608 6.66 13.20 -4.48
CA ALA A 608 7.05 12.72 -5.81
C ALA A 608 6.28 11.47 -6.26
N ALA A 609 5.97 10.56 -5.34
CA ALA A 609 5.20 9.34 -5.64
C ALA A 609 3.72 9.62 -5.92
N GLU A 610 3.12 10.54 -5.16
CA GLU A 610 1.75 11.00 -5.36
C GLU A 610 1.63 11.76 -6.70
N LEU A 611 2.53 12.72 -6.94
CA LEU A 611 2.57 13.50 -8.17
C LEU A 611 2.82 12.64 -9.43
N ALA A 612 3.70 11.62 -9.35
CA ALA A 612 3.92 10.69 -10.45
C ALA A 612 2.67 9.85 -10.77
N ALA A 613 1.88 9.48 -9.75
CA ALA A 613 0.63 8.76 -9.95
C ALA A 613 -0.44 9.64 -10.60
N ASP A 614 -0.59 10.89 -10.15
CA ASP A 614 -1.52 11.86 -10.74
C ASP A 614 -1.16 12.22 -12.18
N ALA A 615 0.13 12.44 -12.47
CA ALA A 615 0.60 12.71 -13.83
C ALA A 615 0.41 11.50 -14.76
N ALA A 616 0.64 10.28 -14.27
CA ALA A 616 0.35 9.06 -15.04
C ALA A 616 -1.15 8.91 -15.33
N LEU A 617 -2.03 9.21 -14.36
CA LEU A 617 -3.48 9.15 -14.53
C LEU A 617 -3.97 10.19 -15.55
N VAL A 618 -3.45 11.43 -15.50
CA VAL A 618 -3.75 12.47 -16.51
C VAL A 618 -3.21 12.10 -17.89
N SER A 619 -2.02 11.48 -17.97
CA SER A 619 -1.47 11.00 -19.24
C SER A 619 -2.32 9.88 -19.86
N GLN A 620 -2.79 8.93 -19.04
CA GLN A 620 -3.65 7.82 -19.48
C GLN A 620 -5.03 8.35 -19.96
N HIS A 621 -5.68 9.19 -19.15
CA HIS A 621 -6.94 9.85 -19.52
C HIS A 621 -6.78 10.70 -20.79
N GLY A 622 -5.59 11.28 -20.97
CA GLY A 622 -5.20 12.02 -22.16
C GLY A 622 -5.14 11.17 -23.43
N GLN A 623 -4.62 9.95 -23.34
CA GLN A 623 -4.60 8.99 -24.44
C GLN A 623 -6.02 8.52 -24.78
N ASP A 624 -6.85 8.24 -23.76
CA ASP A 624 -8.23 7.79 -23.92
C ASP A 624 -9.12 8.83 -24.61
N MET A 625 -8.96 10.12 -24.29
CA MET A 625 -9.75 11.20 -24.90
C MET A 625 -9.16 11.74 -26.21
N GLY A 626 -7.85 11.57 -26.45
CA GLY A 626 -7.15 12.17 -27.59
C GLY A 626 -6.70 13.61 -27.33
N LEU A 627 -5.99 13.84 -26.23
CA LEU A 627 -5.29 15.09 -25.95
C LEU A 627 -4.38 15.50 -27.12
N THR A 628 -4.10 16.81 -27.22
CA THR A 628 -3.08 17.27 -28.16
C THR A 628 -1.73 16.63 -27.82
N PRO A 629 -0.91 16.25 -28.82
CA PRO A 629 0.40 15.64 -28.58
C PRO A 629 1.32 16.47 -27.67
N GLU A 630 1.13 17.79 -27.64
CA GLU A 630 1.86 18.70 -26.76
C GLU A 630 1.42 18.57 -25.29
N ALA A 631 0.12 18.46 -25.01
CA ALA A 631 -0.39 18.24 -23.65
C ALA A 631 -0.05 16.84 -23.12
N GLN A 632 -0.14 15.82 -23.97
CA GLN A 632 0.31 14.46 -23.61
C GLN A 632 1.82 14.45 -23.29
N LYS A 633 2.65 15.06 -24.15
CA LYS A 633 4.09 15.19 -23.90
C LYS A 633 4.40 15.93 -22.60
N GLN A 634 3.64 16.97 -22.25
CA GLN A 634 3.79 17.68 -20.98
C GLN A 634 3.45 16.78 -19.77
N ALA A 635 2.37 15.99 -19.84
CA ALA A 635 2.00 15.03 -18.80
C ALA A 635 3.04 13.90 -18.65
N GLU A 636 3.53 13.33 -19.76
CA GLU A 636 4.60 12.33 -19.76
C GLU A 636 5.92 12.89 -19.21
N GLN A 637 6.27 14.13 -19.53
CA GLN A 637 7.44 14.81 -18.96
C GLN A 637 7.29 15.05 -17.45
N ALA A 638 6.13 15.50 -16.98
CA ALA A 638 5.85 15.67 -15.55
C ALA A 638 5.91 14.34 -14.79
N ALA A 639 5.32 13.28 -15.34
CA ALA A 639 5.37 11.93 -14.77
C ALA A 639 6.81 11.39 -14.70
N GLY A 640 7.61 11.59 -15.75
CA GLY A 640 9.02 11.22 -15.79
C GLY A 640 9.85 11.95 -14.74
N GLN A 641 9.70 13.27 -14.63
CA GLN A 641 10.38 14.10 -13.63
C GLN A 641 9.98 13.69 -12.20
N ALA A 642 8.69 13.45 -11.95
CA ALA A 642 8.20 13.00 -10.64
C ALA A 642 8.70 11.58 -10.28
N ALA A 643 8.82 10.68 -11.27
CA ALA A 643 9.37 9.34 -11.05
C ALA A 643 10.89 9.36 -10.75
N GLU A 644 11.67 10.16 -11.47
CA GLU A 644 13.09 10.39 -11.20
C GLU A 644 13.29 11.02 -9.81
N ALA A 645 12.46 12.02 -9.49
CA ALA A 645 12.41 12.64 -8.17
C ALA A 645 12.11 11.64 -7.05
N LYS A 646 11.13 10.75 -7.23
CA LYS A 646 10.81 9.70 -6.26
C LYS A 646 12.03 8.81 -5.98
N GLN A 647 12.75 8.41 -7.03
CA GLN A 647 13.91 7.51 -6.91
C GLN A 647 15.12 8.19 -6.24
N SER A 648 15.40 9.46 -6.57
CA SER A 648 16.50 10.21 -5.96
C SER A 648 16.27 10.42 -4.45
N ALA A 649 15.07 10.89 -4.07
CA ALA A 649 14.72 11.17 -2.68
C ALA A 649 14.63 9.88 -1.83
N ALA A 650 14.11 8.78 -2.39
CA ALA A 650 14.10 7.50 -1.70
C ALA A 650 15.52 6.98 -1.43
N SER A 651 16.42 7.07 -2.41
CA SER A 651 17.81 6.62 -2.28
C SER A 651 18.58 7.42 -1.21
N ALA A 652 18.42 8.74 -1.19
CA ALA A 652 19.08 9.60 -0.21
C ALA A 652 18.48 9.44 1.21
N ALA A 653 17.16 9.22 1.32
CA ALA A 653 16.52 8.89 2.59
C ALA A 653 16.99 7.53 3.15
N GLU A 654 17.19 6.51 2.31
CA GLU A 654 17.76 5.23 2.74
C GLU A 654 19.22 5.35 3.21
N GLN A 655 20.05 6.14 2.51
CA GLN A 655 21.42 6.43 2.93
C GLN A 655 21.46 7.04 4.35
N MET A 656 20.67 8.09 4.61
CA MET A 656 20.61 8.69 5.95
C MET A 656 20.04 7.73 7.01
N LYS A 657 19.03 6.91 6.67
CA LYS A 657 18.37 5.99 7.60
C LYS A 657 19.23 4.78 7.97
N GLY A 658 20.08 4.32 7.05
CA GLY A 658 21.06 3.26 7.32
C GLY A 658 22.10 3.69 8.37
N GLU A 659 22.52 4.96 8.33
CA GLU A 659 23.58 5.50 9.18
C GLU A 659 23.08 5.93 10.57
N ALA A 660 21.86 6.47 10.68
CA ALA A 660 21.25 6.85 11.95
C ALA A 660 21.12 5.66 12.94
N LYS A 661 21.01 4.42 12.43
CA LYS A 661 21.01 3.20 13.25
C LYS A 661 22.40 2.78 13.74
N GLY A 662 23.47 3.31 13.15
CA GLY A 662 24.86 2.98 13.52
C GLY A 662 25.42 3.76 14.71
N GLN A 663 24.77 4.83 15.14
CA GLN A 663 25.32 5.78 16.12
C GLN A 663 24.63 5.77 17.51
N GLN A 664 23.85 4.73 17.86
CA GLN A 664 23.30 4.63 19.21
C GLN A 664 24.44 4.46 20.25
N PRO A 665 24.63 5.40 21.20
CA PRO A 665 25.69 5.29 22.19
C PRO A 665 25.38 4.15 23.16
N ALA A 666 26.36 3.26 23.37
CA ALA A 666 26.24 2.16 24.32
C ALA A 666 26.02 2.72 25.74
N GLN A 667 24.82 2.49 26.29
CA GLN A 667 24.51 2.86 27.68
C GLN A 667 25.40 2.05 28.62
N VAL A 668 26.33 2.71 29.30
CA VAL A 668 27.22 2.10 30.29
C VAL A 668 26.43 1.80 31.57
N PRO A 669 26.25 0.53 31.99
CA PRO A 669 25.60 0.20 33.24
C PRO A 669 26.57 0.46 34.40
N GLY A 670 26.37 1.56 35.12
CA GLY A 670 27.20 1.91 36.26
C GLY A 670 26.68 1.33 37.57
N GLN A 671 27.40 0.36 38.16
CA GLN A 671 27.48 0.20 39.62
C GLN A 671 28.73 -0.61 40.03
N PRO A 672 29.46 -0.23 41.10
CA PRO A 672 30.66 -0.93 41.55
C PRO A 672 30.32 -2.03 42.56
N MET A 673 30.77 -3.27 42.31
CA MET A 673 30.83 -4.30 43.35
C MET A 673 32.23 -4.38 43.95
N ALA A 674 32.29 -4.31 45.29
CA ALA A 674 33.52 -4.40 46.06
C ALA A 674 34.08 -5.82 46.07
N ALA A 675 35.40 -5.95 46.05
CA ALA A 675 36.08 -7.24 46.09
C ALA A 675 36.07 -7.86 47.51
N GLN A 676 35.80 -9.16 47.60
CA GLN A 676 36.24 -10.03 48.68
C GLN A 676 36.83 -11.34 48.10
N PRO A 677 37.92 -11.88 48.68
CA PRO A 677 38.66 -13.00 48.10
C PRO A 677 38.17 -14.37 48.61
N GLN A 678 38.18 -15.38 47.73
CA GLN A 678 38.12 -16.80 48.10
C GLN A 678 39.53 -17.45 48.03
N PRO A 679 39.87 -18.36 48.96
CA PRO A 679 41.11 -19.16 48.89
C PRO A 679 40.89 -20.66 48.61
N GLY A 680 41.63 -21.21 47.65
CA GLY A 680 41.84 -22.67 47.43
C GLY A 680 40.69 -23.43 46.75
N ALA A 681 40.90 -24.57 46.08
CA ALA A 681 42.13 -25.31 45.76
C ALA A 681 41.91 -26.15 44.45
N PRO A 682 42.62 -27.27 44.11
CA PRO A 682 43.54 -27.21 42.97
C PRO A 682 43.29 -28.21 41.82
N GLY A 683 43.56 -27.73 40.60
CA GLY A 683 44.21 -28.38 39.42
C GLY A 683 43.96 -29.85 39.01
N GLN A 684 43.76 -30.06 37.71
CA GLN A 684 44.45 -31.09 36.90
C GLN A 684 44.42 -30.69 35.39
N PRO A 685 45.23 -31.33 34.50
CA PRO A 685 45.95 -30.59 33.44
C PRO A 685 45.38 -30.69 32.02
N SER A 686 45.91 -29.82 31.16
CA SER A 686 45.64 -29.71 29.73
C SER A 686 46.40 -30.75 28.88
N GLU A 687 45.77 -31.23 27.79
CA GLU A 687 46.47 -31.66 26.57
C GLU A 687 45.74 -31.14 25.31
N PRO A 688 46.44 -30.95 24.17
CA PRO A 688 45.93 -30.19 23.02
C PRO A 688 45.39 -31.07 21.88
N GLY A 689 44.24 -30.71 21.32
CA GLY A 689 43.68 -31.31 20.10
C GLY A 689 43.45 -30.28 18.99
N PRO A 690 44.06 -30.42 17.79
CA PRO A 690 43.82 -29.51 16.68
C PRO A 690 42.57 -29.92 15.88
N GLY A 691 41.46 -29.20 16.05
CA GLY A 691 40.27 -29.32 15.22
C GLY A 691 40.27 -28.30 14.08
N PRO A 692 40.07 -28.70 12.81
CA PRO A 692 40.00 -27.75 11.69
C PRO A 692 38.65 -27.04 11.69
N GLY A 693 38.65 -25.74 12.00
CA GLY A 693 37.46 -24.90 11.95
C GLY A 693 37.02 -24.60 10.53
N THR A 694 35.77 -24.90 10.20
CA THR A 694 35.11 -24.52 8.95
C THR A 694 34.99 -22.98 8.87
N PRO A 695 35.42 -22.32 7.77
CA PRO A 695 35.28 -20.88 7.64
C PRO A 695 33.81 -20.50 7.38
N MET A 696 33.29 -19.53 8.13
CA MET A 696 31.99 -18.92 7.81
C MET A 696 32.10 -17.99 6.59
N PRO A 697 31.11 -17.96 5.68
CA PRO A 697 31.13 -17.07 4.52
C PRO A 697 30.85 -15.61 4.94
N GLY A 698 31.74 -14.70 4.54
CA GLY A 698 31.53 -13.26 4.68
C GLY A 698 30.62 -12.67 3.58
N PRO A 699 30.07 -11.46 3.77
CA PRO A 699 29.04 -10.88 2.90
C PRO A 699 29.56 -10.28 1.56
N THR A 700 30.72 -10.69 1.06
CA THR A 700 31.37 -10.08 -0.11
C THR A 700 30.90 -10.60 -1.47
N GLY A 701 30.11 -11.68 -1.50
CA GLY A 701 29.73 -12.35 -2.76
C GLY A 701 28.81 -11.54 -3.69
N THR A 702 27.94 -10.68 -3.15
CA THR A 702 26.94 -9.94 -3.94
C THR A 702 27.52 -8.77 -4.72
N GLN A 703 28.48 -8.03 -4.16
CA GLN A 703 29.15 -6.93 -4.88
C GLN A 703 30.01 -7.44 -6.05
N GLN A 704 30.69 -8.57 -5.89
CA GLN A 704 31.59 -9.09 -6.92
C GLN A 704 30.82 -9.67 -8.13
N ALA A 705 29.66 -10.28 -7.89
CA ALA A 705 28.75 -10.72 -8.95
C ALA A 705 28.10 -9.54 -9.71
N ALA A 706 27.78 -8.44 -9.01
CA ALA A 706 27.30 -7.21 -9.65
C ALA A 706 28.38 -6.56 -10.54
N ALA A 707 29.63 -6.49 -10.05
CA ALA A 707 30.75 -5.97 -10.83
C ALA A 707 31.03 -6.79 -12.10
N GLN A 708 30.94 -8.13 -12.04
CA GLN A 708 31.10 -8.99 -13.22
C GLN A 708 29.99 -8.78 -14.24
N LYS A 709 28.72 -8.73 -13.81
CA LYS A 709 27.60 -8.42 -14.73
C LYS A 709 27.75 -7.04 -15.39
N LEU A 710 28.16 -6.02 -14.65
CA LEU A 710 28.43 -4.68 -15.20
C LEU A 710 29.52 -4.71 -16.27
N GLN A 711 30.57 -5.52 -16.09
CA GLN A 711 31.67 -5.67 -17.05
C GLN A 711 31.24 -6.45 -18.31
N GLU A 712 30.29 -7.37 -18.20
CA GLU A 712 29.66 -8.03 -19.37
C GLU A 712 28.72 -7.08 -20.11
N THR A 713 27.90 -6.29 -19.40
CA THR A 713 27.00 -5.28 -19.99
C THR A 713 27.76 -4.17 -20.72
N SER A 714 28.92 -3.71 -20.21
CA SER A 714 29.73 -2.71 -20.92
C SER A 714 30.32 -3.25 -22.23
N LYS A 715 30.66 -4.55 -22.28
CA LYS A 715 31.11 -5.21 -23.51
C LYS A 715 30.01 -5.34 -24.55
N SER A 716 28.81 -5.77 -24.17
CA SER A 716 27.70 -5.89 -25.13
C SER A 716 27.25 -4.53 -25.68
N LEU A 717 27.31 -3.47 -24.86
CA LEU A 717 27.10 -2.10 -25.32
C LEU A 717 28.18 -1.62 -26.30
N GLN A 718 29.46 -1.97 -26.09
CA GLN A 718 30.53 -1.67 -27.06
C GLN A 718 30.37 -2.42 -28.40
N GLU A 719 29.85 -3.66 -28.40
CA GLU A 719 29.55 -4.39 -29.64
C GLU A 719 28.32 -3.82 -30.35
N LEU A 720 27.26 -3.45 -29.61
CA LEU A 720 26.09 -2.76 -30.15
C LEU A 720 26.49 -1.41 -30.79
N GLY A 721 27.35 -0.64 -30.11
CA GLY A 721 27.89 0.62 -30.60
C GLY A 721 28.65 0.48 -31.92
N LYS A 722 29.46 -0.58 -32.06
CA LYS A 722 30.15 -0.88 -33.33
C LYS A 722 29.18 -1.22 -34.46
N MET A 723 28.14 -2.01 -34.19
CA MET A 723 27.11 -2.29 -35.20
C MET A 723 26.34 -1.04 -35.62
N LEU A 724 26.01 -0.14 -34.68
CA LEU A 724 25.32 1.12 -34.97
C LEU A 724 26.20 2.11 -35.73
N ALA A 725 27.47 2.26 -35.37
CA ALA A 725 28.43 3.07 -36.12
C ALA A 725 28.60 2.53 -37.56
N GLN A 726 28.70 1.21 -37.72
CA GLN A 726 28.80 0.56 -39.02
C GLN A 726 27.49 0.68 -39.83
N ALA A 727 26.33 0.72 -39.19
CA ALA A 727 25.05 1.03 -39.86
C ALA A 727 24.97 2.51 -40.30
N ALA A 728 25.48 3.44 -39.48
CA ALA A 728 25.54 4.86 -39.79
C ALA A 728 26.51 5.18 -40.95
N GLU A 729 27.67 4.50 -41.04
CA GLU A 729 28.58 4.60 -42.20
C GLU A 729 27.93 4.12 -43.52
N ASN A 730 26.93 3.22 -43.44
CA ASN A 730 26.20 2.71 -44.59
C ASN A 730 24.89 3.49 -44.89
N ALA A 731 24.55 4.49 -44.10
CA ALA A 731 23.37 5.33 -44.33
C ALA A 731 23.61 6.31 -45.50
N PRO A 732 22.62 6.54 -46.40
CA PRO A 732 22.77 7.46 -47.52
C PRO A 732 23.02 8.90 -47.03
N GLN A 733 24.08 9.52 -47.56
CA GLN A 733 24.51 10.86 -47.16
C GLN A 733 23.40 11.90 -47.39
N GLY A 734 22.85 12.45 -46.30
CA GLY A 734 21.83 13.50 -46.35
C GLY A 734 20.78 13.46 -45.23
N SER A 735 20.70 12.38 -44.42
CA SER A 735 19.74 12.34 -43.31
C SER A 735 20.14 13.29 -42.17
N PRO A 736 19.25 14.18 -41.67
CA PRO A 736 19.56 15.14 -40.61
C PRO A 736 19.77 14.54 -39.22
N GLU A 737 19.59 13.23 -39.06
CA GLU A 737 19.63 12.53 -37.76
C GLU A 737 20.99 11.90 -37.42
N ALA A 738 21.90 11.80 -38.39
CA ALA A 738 23.26 11.28 -38.16
C ALA A 738 24.05 12.06 -37.07
N PRO A 739 23.95 13.40 -36.96
CA PRO A 739 24.58 14.14 -35.85
C PRO A 739 23.98 13.79 -34.48
N ALA A 740 22.67 13.63 -34.39
CA ALA A 740 21.98 13.33 -33.14
C ALA A 740 22.29 11.91 -32.62
N LEU A 741 22.43 10.94 -33.52
CA LEU A 741 22.90 9.60 -33.18
C LEU A 741 24.37 9.58 -32.73
N ALA A 742 25.24 10.39 -33.35
CA ALA A 742 26.62 10.54 -32.93
C ALA A 742 26.73 11.21 -31.55
N GLU A 743 25.96 12.27 -31.31
CA GLU A 743 25.91 12.98 -30.02
C GLU A 743 25.34 12.10 -28.90
N ALA A 744 24.28 11.32 -29.16
CA ALA A 744 23.77 10.34 -28.21
C ALA A 744 24.79 9.23 -27.89
N PHE A 745 25.59 8.81 -28.87
CA PHE A 745 26.65 7.82 -28.68
C PHE A 745 27.82 8.40 -27.84
N GLU A 746 28.28 9.61 -28.15
CA GLU A 746 29.36 10.28 -27.41
C GLU A 746 28.95 10.57 -25.95
N ASN A 747 27.70 10.96 -25.71
CA ASN A 747 27.14 11.11 -24.36
C ASN A 747 27.06 9.77 -23.61
N ALA A 748 26.67 8.68 -24.27
CA ALA A 748 26.65 7.34 -23.67
C ALA A 748 28.07 6.83 -23.33
N GLU A 749 29.06 7.12 -24.19
CA GLU A 749 30.47 6.76 -23.95
C GLU A 749 31.08 7.57 -22.80
N GLN A 750 30.82 8.89 -22.72
CA GLN A 750 31.26 9.72 -21.59
C GLN A 750 30.59 9.33 -20.27
N ALA A 751 29.30 8.96 -20.29
CA ALA A 751 28.58 8.46 -19.11
C ALA A 751 29.14 7.12 -18.62
N ALA A 752 29.44 6.19 -19.53
CA ALA A 752 30.05 4.90 -19.21
C ALA A 752 31.48 5.01 -18.66
N GLN A 753 32.20 6.09 -18.96
CA GLN A 753 33.55 6.34 -18.46
C GLN A 753 33.58 7.03 -17.08
N ASN A 754 32.53 7.76 -16.68
CA ASN A 754 32.59 8.67 -15.52
C ASN A 754 31.48 8.51 -14.46
N ALA A 755 30.44 7.68 -14.66
CA ALA A 755 29.25 7.68 -13.79
C ALA A 755 28.78 6.30 -13.28
N SER A 756 27.85 6.34 -12.31
CA SER A 756 27.31 5.21 -11.54
C SER A 756 26.37 4.29 -12.37
N PRO A 757 26.03 3.09 -11.86
CA PRO A 757 25.19 2.13 -12.58
C PRO A 757 23.83 2.64 -13.08
N SER A 758 23.24 3.64 -12.40
CA SER A 758 21.96 4.26 -12.82
C SER A 758 22.11 5.07 -14.11
N ALA A 759 23.21 5.82 -14.28
CA ALA A 759 23.45 6.60 -15.50
C ALA A 759 23.67 5.70 -16.72
N ALA A 760 24.34 4.55 -16.54
CA ALA A 760 24.47 3.53 -17.58
C ALA A 760 23.11 2.92 -17.96
N GLN A 761 22.21 2.71 -16.99
CA GLN A 761 20.83 2.26 -17.22
C GLN A 761 20.00 3.31 -17.99
N GLN A 762 20.15 4.60 -17.65
CA GLN A 762 19.50 5.73 -18.31
C GLN A 762 19.93 5.85 -19.78
N ALA A 763 21.24 5.78 -20.06
CA ALA A 763 21.77 5.79 -21.43
C ALA A 763 21.30 4.58 -22.25
N ALA A 764 21.27 3.37 -21.64
CA ALA A 764 20.75 2.17 -22.30
C ALA A 764 19.25 2.26 -22.62
N ALA A 765 18.44 2.87 -21.74
CA ALA A 765 17.02 3.09 -21.97
C ALA A 765 16.76 4.10 -23.11
N MET A 766 17.52 5.21 -23.16
CA MET A 766 17.42 6.17 -24.27
C MET A 766 17.84 5.56 -25.61
N LEU A 767 18.91 4.77 -25.65
CA LEU A 767 19.33 4.03 -26.85
C LEU A 767 18.28 3.00 -27.30
N ALA A 768 17.64 2.29 -26.36
CA ALA A 768 16.56 1.36 -26.68
C ALA A 768 15.32 2.07 -27.24
N ALA A 769 14.95 3.23 -26.69
CA ALA A 769 13.84 4.05 -27.19
C ALA A 769 14.14 4.62 -28.60
N LEU A 770 15.36 5.11 -28.84
CA LEU A 770 15.77 5.56 -30.18
C LEU A 770 15.77 4.41 -31.20
N ALA A 771 16.27 3.24 -30.81
CA ALA A 771 16.27 2.06 -31.66
C ALA A 771 14.84 1.57 -32.00
N ALA A 772 13.92 1.61 -31.03
CA ALA A 772 12.51 1.30 -31.26
C ALA A 772 11.83 2.31 -32.22
N SER A 773 12.12 3.60 -32.06
CA SER A 773 11.61 4.65 -32.96
C SER A 773 12.16 4.50 -34.39
N ALA A 774 13.46 4.25 -34.54
CA ALA A 774 14.09 3.98 -35.83
C ALA A 774 13.55 2.70 -36.49
N ALA A 775 13.25 1.65 -35.71
CA ALA A 775 12.62 0.43 -36.21
C ALA A 775 11.19 0.66 -36.72
N GLN A 776 10.37 1.45 -36.00
CA GLN A 776 9.04 1.86 -36.47
C GLN A 776 9.10 2.70 -37.75
N GLN A 777 10.06 3.62 -37.86
CA GLN A 777 10.23 4.43 -39.08
C GLN A 777 10.74 3.60 -40.27
N ALA A 778 11.63 2.63 -40.06
CA ALA A 778 12.06 1.69 -41.10
C ALA A 778 10.89 0.84 -41.62
N GLN A 779 10.03 0.36 -40.73
CA GLN A 779 8.79 -0.33 -41.09
C GLN A 779 7.83 0.58 -41.88
N ALA A 780 7.65 1.83 -41.47
CA ALA A 780 6.84 2.82 -42.19
C ALA A 780 7.43 3.19 -43.57
N ALA A 781 8.75 3.11 -43.73
CA ALA A 781 9.46 3.31 -45.00
C ALA A 781 9.45 2.07 -45.92
N GLY A 782 8.83 0.96 -45.51
CA GLY A 782 8.73 -0.27 -46.30
C GLY A 782 10.03 -1.06 -46.44
N THR A 783 11.03 -0.81 -45.59
CA THR A 783 12.27 -1.57 -45.55
C THR A 783 12.25 -2.59 -44.40
N ASN A 784 12.35 -3.87 -44.75
CA ASN A 784 12.53 -4.98 -43.80
C ASN A 784 14.02 -5.23 -43.55
N PRO A 785 14.60 -4.81 -42.41
CA PRO A 785 15.80 -5.45 -41.87
C PRO A 785 15.41 -6.76 -41.13
N PHE A 786 16.38 -7.66 -40.98
CA PHE A 786 16.26 -8.97 -40.31
C PHE A 786 15.42 -10.05 -41.02
N GLY A 787 16.10 -10.77 -41.91
CA GLY A 787 15.95 -12.23 -41.97
C GLY A 787 17.28 -12.89 -41.63
N LEU A 788 17.29 -13.86 -40.72
CA LEU A 788 18.19 -15.03 -40.60
C LEU A 788 17.78 -15.86 -39.33
N PRO A 789 18.17 -17.15 -39.22
CA PRO A 789 17.47 -18.14 -38.38
C PRO A 789 18.06 -18.32 -36.98
N GLY A 790 17.32 -19.02 -36.11
CA GLY A 790 17.68 -19.21 -34.69
C GLY A 790 18.27 -20.58 -34.33
N GLU A 791 18.67 -20.69 -33.07
CA GLU A 791 19.03 -21.91 -32.33
C GLU A 791 18.64 -21.71 -30.85
N GLY A 792 18.24 -22.78 -30.14
CA GLY A 792 17.74 -22.71 -28.75
C GLY A 792 18.71 -23.29 -27.72
N MET A 793 18.52 -22.95 -26.44
CA MET A 793 19.19 -23.55 -25.26
C MET A 793 18.29 -23.45 -23.99
N PRO A 794 18.53 -24.24 -22.92
CA PRO A 794 17.50 -24.61 -21.92
C PRO A 794 17.53 -23.86 -20.56
N MET A 795 16.49 -24.11 -19.74
CA MET A 795 16.28 -23.58 -18.37
C MET A 795 16.25 -24.69 -17.29
N PRO A 796 16.69 -24.45 -16.04
CA PRO A 796 16.58 -25.37 -14.89
C PRO A 796 15.39 -25.09 -13.93
N MET A 797 15.07 -26.02 -13.02
CA MET A 797 13.89 -26.02 -12.11
C MET A 797 14.20 -26.00 -10.58
N MET A 798 13.26 -25.45 -9.76
CA MET A 798 12.86 -25.78 -8.35
C MET A 798 11.70 -24.84 -7.88
N GLY A 799 10.87 -25.09 -6.84
CA GLY A 799 10.60 -26.32 -6.08
C GLY A 799 9.79 -26.17 -4.75
N THR A 800 8.54 -26.70 -4.68
CA THR A 800 7.77 -27.25 -3.51
C THR A 800 7.25 -26.40 -2.31
N GLY A 801 6.03 -26.72 -1.83
CA GLY A 801 5.41 -26.40 -0.52
C GLY A 801 3.99 -27.01 -0.35
N ASP A 802 3.57 -27.47 0.86
CA ASP A 802 2.40 -28.37 1.09
C ASP A 802 1.70 -28.16 2.47
N GLY A 803 0.44 -28.61 2.66
CA GLY A 803 -0.21 -28.82 3.99
C GLY A 803 -1.75 -28.62 4.11
N GLY A 804 -2.48 -29.55 4.75
CA GLY A 804 -3.93 -29.42 5.08
C GLY A 804 -4.49 -30.48 6.08
N THR A 805 -5.71 -30.27 6.64
CA THR A 805 -6.30 -31.09 7.74
C THR A 805 -7.83 -31.32 7.62
N LYS A 806 -8.42 -32.36 8.28
CA LYS A 806 -9.83 -32.84 8.13
C LYS A 806 -10.63 -32.95 9.45
N MET A 807 -11.97 -33.06 9.38
CA MET A 807 -12.94 -33.29 10.50
C MET A 807 -14.09 -34.29 10.12
N GLN A 808 -14.91 -34.75 11.09
CA GLN A 808 -15.99 -35.77 10.97
C GLN A 808 -17.39 -35.29 11.44
N PRO A 809 -18.52 -35.93 11.05
CA PRO A 809 -19.90 -35.52 11.41
C PRO A 809 -20.64 -36.36 12.50
N THR A 810 -21.83 -35.91 12.94
CA THR A 810 -22.60 -36.39 14.12
C THR A 810 -24.12 -36.60 13.82
N ILE A 811 -24.89 -37.31 14.67
CA ILE A 811 -26.28 -37.78 14.41
C ILE A 811 -27.33 -37.21 15.41
N LEU A 812 -28.55 -36.84 14.94
CA LEU A 812 -29.68 -36.30 15.75
C LEU A 812 -30.70 -37.31 16.31
N SER A 813 -31.54 -36.84 17.25
CA SER A 813 -32.55 -37.63 17.97
C SER A 813 -34.01 -37.51 17.47
N ARG A 814 -34.84 -38.49 17.82
CA ARG A 814 -36.26 -38.58 17.41
C ARG A 814 -37.13 -37.41 17.87
N ALA A 815 -36.79 -36.75 18.97
CA ALA A 815 -37.54 -35.61 19.50
C ALA A 815 -37.29 -34.31 18.70
N GLU A 816 -36.14 -34.19 18.05
CA GLU A 816 -35.79 -33.03 17.22
C GLU A 816 -36.48 -33.11 15.87
N LEU A 817 -36.54 -34.31 15.26
CA LEU A 817 -37.34 -34.58 14.05
C LEU A 817 -38.81 -34.15 14.22
N GLN A 818 -39.39 -34.46 15.38
CA GLN A 818 -40.79 -34.13 15.66
C GLN A 818 -41.02 -32.61 15.84
N LYS A 819 -40.03 -31.86 16.33
CA LYS A 819 -40.09 -30.37 16.38
C LYS A 819 -40.01 -29.73 15.00
N MET A 820 -39.33 -30.37 14.04
CA MET A 820 -39.27 -29.94 12.65
C MET A 820 -40.54 -30.27 11.85
N GLY A 821 -41.48 -31.03 12.42
CA GLY A 821 -42.70 -31.45 11.75
C GLY A 821 -42.50 -32.58 10.72
N ILE A 822 -41.32 -33.21 10.71
CA ILE A 822 -40.98 -34.33 9.83
C ILE A 822 -41.30 -35.63 10.60
N SER A 823 -42.07 -36.55 10.01
CA SER A 823 -42.32 -37.83 10.68
C SER A 823 -41.06 -38.69 10.66
N ALA A 824 -40.92 -39.57 11.65
CA ALA A 824 -39.77 -40.50 11.70
C ALA A 824 -39.72 -41.44 10.48
N VAL A 825 -40.87 -41.69 9.82
CA VAL A 825 -40.96 -42.51 8.60
C VAL A 825 -40.45 -41.71 7.39
N ASP A 826 -40.86 -40.46 7.25
CA ASP A 826 -40.35 -39.57 6.19
C ASP A 826 -38.83 -39.38 6.34
N TRP A 827 -38.35 -39.17 7.58
CA TRP A 827 -36.90 -39.08 7.84
C TRP A 827 -36.15 -40.34 7.40
N THR A 828 -36.71 -41.54 7.59
CA THR A 828 -36.04 -42.76 7.08
C THR A 828 -35.99 -42.88 5.56
N LEU A 829 -36.94 -42.26 4.84
CA LEU A 829 -37.01 -42.28 3.37
C LEU A 829 -36.04 -41.28 2.69
N LEU A 830 -35.60 -40.26 3.41
CA LEU A 830 -34.60 -39.30 2.93
C LEU A 830 -33.20 -39.94 2.88
N LYS A 831 -32.45 -39.73 1.79
CA LYS A 831 -31.11 -40.30 1.58
C LYS A 831 -30.01 -39.26 1.85
N GLY A 832 -28.92 -39.73 2.48
CA GLY A 832 -27.62 -39.04 2.59
C GLY A 832 -27.72 -37.51 2.73
N GLU A 833 -27.24 -36.82 1.71
CA GLU A 833 -27.13 -35.36 1.62
C GLU A 833 -28.42 -34.62 2.01
N LEU A 834 -29.60 -35.10 1.62
CA LEU A 834 -30.86 -34.41 1.99
C LEU A 834 -31.18 -34.52 3.48
N LYS A 835 -30.59 -35.46 4.22
CA LYS A 835 -30.62 -35.44 5.68
C LYS A 835 -29.68 -34.35 6.19
N ASP A 836 -28.44 -34.34 5.71
CA ASP A 836 -27.40 -33.42 6.18
C ASP A 836 -27.75 -31.95 5.87
N GLU A 837 -28.33 -31.65 4.70
CA GLU A 837 -28.91 -30.34 4.37
C GLU A 837 -30.06 -29.94 5.31
N ILE A 838 -30.94 -30.88 5.70
CA ILE A 838 -32.01 -30.57 6.66
C ILE A 838 -31.44 -30.42 8.08
N LEU A 839 -30.39 -31.16 8.45
CA LEU A 839 -29.68 -30.95 9.72
C LEU A 839 -29.07 -29.55 9.76
N GLN A 840 -28.45 -29.11 8.68
CA GLN A 840 -27.84 -27.80 8.52
C GLN A 840 -28.90 -26.67 8.52
N ALA A 841 -29.94 -26.78 7.70
CA ALA A 841 -31.04 -25.82 7.63
C ALA A 841 -31.92 -25.77 8.89
N ALA A 842 -31.88 -26.81 9.75
CA ALA A 842 -32.57 -26.82 11.03
C ALA A 842 -31.74 -26.21 12.18
N ALA A 843 -30.42 -26.28 12.10
CA ALA A 843 -29.52 -25.56 13.00
C ALA A 843 -29.61 -24.04 12.76
N GLU A 844 -29.81 -23.62 11.50
CA GLU A 844 -30.04 -22.23 11.12
C GLU A 844 -31.50 -21.81 11.38
N SER A 845 -31.74 -21.18 12.53
CA SER A 845 -33.08 -20.74 12.93
C SER A 845 -33.58 -19.51 12.14
N GLY A 846 -33.93 -19.71 10.87
CA GLY A 846 -34.36 -18.66 9.95
C GLY A 846 -35.64 -17.90 10.38
N PRO A 847 -35.80 -16.63 9.94
CA PRO A 847 -36.96 -15.79 10.24
C PRO A 847 -38.31 -16.43 9.89
N LYS A 848 -39.38 -16.03 10.59
CA LYS A 848 -40.70 -16.68 10.49
C LYS A 848 -41.32 -16.58 9.09
N GLU A 849 -40.93 -15.57 8.33
CA GLU A 849 -41.38 -15.22 6.99
C GLU A 849 -40.96 -16.31 5.98
N TYR A 850 -39.71 -16.78 6.06
CA TYR A 850 -39.16 -17.83 5.17
C TYR A 850 -39.83 -19.19 5.37
N ARG A 851 -40.35 -19.47 6.58
CA ARG A 851 -41.07 -20.72 6.89
C ARG A 851 -42.36 -20.89 6.10
N ARG A 852 -42.86 -19.85 5.42
CA ARG A 852 -43.98 -19.96 4.46
C ARG A 852 -43.48 -20.45 3.10
N TYR A 853 -42.42 -19.85 2.58
CA TYR A 853 -41.86 -20.20 1.26
C TYR A 853 -41.27 -21.61 1.24
N VAL A 854 -40.54 -22.01 2.29
CA VAL A 854 -40.01 -23.38 2.42
C VAL A 854 -41.15 -24.42 2.48
N ARG A 855 -42.25 -24.13 3.21
CA ARG A 855 -43.42 -25.02 3.22
C ARG A 855 -44.11 -25.11 1.87
N GLU A 856 -44.26 -24.01 1.12
CA GLU A 856 -44.88 -24.07 -0.20
C GLU A 856 -43.97 -24.80 -1.20
N TYR A 857 -42.64 -24.63 -1.12
CA TYR A 857 -41.66 -25.37 -1.92
C TYR A 857 -41.75 -26.89 -1.71
N PHE A 858 -41.71 -27.36 -0.46
CA PHE A 858 -41.88 -28.80 -0.16
C PHE A 858 -43.29 -29.32 -0.45
N ARG A 859 -44.34 -28.47 -0.39
CA ARG A 859 -45.70 -28.83 -0.82
C ARG A 859 -45.81 -28.99 -2.33
N ILE A 860 -45.06 -28.21 -3.10
CA ILE A 860 -44.96 -28.33 -4.57
C ILE A 860 -44.15 -29.59 -4.95
N LEU A 861 -43.03 -29.86 -4.27
CA LEU A 861 -42.23 -31.07 -4.48
C LEU A 861 -43.00 -32.35 -4.16
N SER A 862 -43.67 -32.42 -3.00
CA SER A 862 -44.50 -33.59 -2.63
C SER A 862 -45.70 -33.78 -3.58
N LYS A 863 -46.33 -32.70 -4.07
CA LYS A 863 -47.33 -32.79 -5.15
C LYS A 863 -46.74 -33.32 -6.46
N LYS A 864 -45.52 -32.91 -6.85
CA LYS A 864 -44.85 -33.44 -8.05
C LYS A 864 -44.49 -34.91 -7.90
N ALA A 865 -43.97 -35.32 -6.74
CA ALA A 865 -43.66 -36.72 -6.44
C ALA A 865 -44.92 -37.61 -6.49
N ALA A 866 -46.04 -37.16 -5.91
CA ALA A 866 -47.32 -37.87 -5.96
C ALA A 866 -48.01 -37.85 -7.35
N GLN A 867 -47.50 -37.06 -8.32
CA GLN A 867 -48.02 -36.96 -9.68
C GLN A 867 -47.18 -37.72 -10.72
N GLN A 868 -46.06 -38.34 -10.33
CA GLN A 868 -45.35 -39.29 -11.19
C GLN A 868 -45.96 -40.68 -10.99
N PRO A 869 -46.72 -41.24 -11.97
CA PRO A 869 -47.15 -42.62 -11.87
C PRO A 869 -45.94 -43.54 -12.01
N GLU A 870 -45.71 -44.40 -11.01
CA GLU A 870 -44.70 -45.44 -11.08
C GLU A 870 -44.91 -46.29 -12.34
N LYS A 871 -43.94 -46.25 -13.26
CA LYS A 871 -43.83 -47.30 -14.27
C LYS A 871 -43.35 -48.56 -13.55
N ALA A 872 -44.28 -49.49 -13.32
CA ALA A 872 -43.98 -50.77 -12.71
C ALA A 872 -42.79 -51.45 -13.43
N PRO A 873 -41.84 -52.03 -12.69
CA PRO A 873 -40.66 -52.65 -13.28
C PRO A 873 -41.04 -53.89 -14.09
N LYS A 874 -40.29 -54.11 -15.17
CA LYS A 874 -40.20 -55.37 -15.91
C LYS A 874 -38.83 -55.99 -15.66
#